data_AF-Q24HZ4-F1
#
_entry.id   AF-Q24HZ4-F1
#
_cell.length_a   1.000
_cell.length_b   1.000
_cell.length_c   1.000
_cell.angle_alpha   90.00
_cell.angle_beta   90.00
_cell.angle_gamma   90.00
#
_symmetry.space_group_name_H-M   'P 1'
#
loop_
_entity.id
_entity.type
_entity.pdbx_description
1 polymer ?
#
loop_
_entity_poly.entity_id
_entity_poly.type
_entity_poly.pdbx_seq_one_letter_code
_entity_poly.pdbx_strand_id
1 'polypeptide(L)'
;MEEQSGQSLSYQQEDQEEVKLQQEEEVEDDQDYDSETESYDKADGDNQEEWQSAIRNAEQQYIDNAKEYLEWAKAQKKVKVMEEQMPWDTKVQINDISLHRGGPLEDKKYAYFPKYRINIKRGNSVCVVHSEESEEKIEPFFCRRGMRKFYDLIPEYLNEGKKLSGYHQKVKFLTLNEAKEKLDSGQFQVHLYNLFKENGEHCQISYLQMFDMWLIASKNVTILVKQREDAEKYYHKLRYYWAKLISDEWFNILDRMDLQQIQQLKEQMQNFTFIGEHCGNQKHQHIFKYDKVQIIFYSIVQNNSPNVCLPVDQAFEIFKQYNLNMVRIREVKGILSYEELKIKLQKEFDQVASGKIEDEGEGGVVYIVSENLKTQEQKTISCCKLKTTEYNIYRKLREMLKLSLQKKTESGRKNERFKQEVEKMSEHHLPPKPLDYYLALAKHSFAYIDKNFNTLSPDVLRYEFISFIEDIYRKAEANLNQLSSKNKTQIKPTRIILITPPGLLKDETVNKIAKTIQAEQIETAWREDQEITTSHFNFLHMVPRISEKSQQQNIFFTLIGFDENGLQQCVKNLENEVETLRKSKFCSNMFQYINSKNKQQMVELLFSKIQIFITLLKNDYSNQFRLIDSKSSPEEICQIIENDFKQISSVEQNENSKKSGEEITEGKTEKLLNKVNLMVIMPIAPPGSGKTFFCKLLKQTVEEQYPDCSFFSISSDEIRLGLMEQYKKTRSEREYTVDQLFEATAKQAKVKYFSVLKDLLVNISSESKEKAILYLDRMHPPQILEETFSFLKENSLSNINLKISTFLVTRQQGFNYKKYNYYFSEQIFLNCLHRTLNRDNHETLQGDAVLILKIAFKFFQMFRDFKIQSLQNYKQIDLVIQIPLVDETSTINQTLIKKMEKCLDLIPPNGQPPDSPIYMDFIQSFYAANIQFQYPEIERLKKIASNYVKVCLNAFQ
;
A
#
# COMPACT_ATOMS: atom_id res chain seq x y z
N MET A 1 -35.49 12.13 27.42
CA MET A 1 -34.64 10.91 27.48
C MET A 1 -35.15 9.83 26.53
N GLU A 2 -36.46 9.57 26.43
CA GLU A 2 -37.01 8.63 25.43
C GLU A 2 -36.88 9.11 23.97
N GLU A 3 -36.89 10.42 23.71
CA GLU A 3 -36.62 10.96 22.35
C GLU A 3 -35.16 10.81 21.90
N GLN A 4 -34.19 10.75 22.82
CA GLN A 4 -32.77 10.55 22.48
C GLN A 4 -32.45 9.08 22.17
N SER A 5 -33.17 8.12 22.76
CA SER A 5 -33.03 6.70 22.41
C SER A 5 -33.65 6.35 21.05
N GLY A 6 -34.68 7.09 20.61
CA GLY A 6 -35.27 6.92 19.28
C GLY A 6 -34.33 7.34 18.15
N GLN A 7 -33.52 8.38 18.36
CA GLN A 7 -32.56 8.87 17.36
C GLN A 7 -31.41 7.87 17.11
N SER A 8 -30.89 7.19 18.13
CA SER A 8 -29.77 6.23 17.93
C SER A 8 -30.17 4.97 17.16
N LEU A 9 -31.44 4.56 17.25
CA LEU A 9 -31.97 3.39 16.55
C LEU A 9 -32.18 3.66 15.04
N SER A 10 -32.57 4.87 14.64
CA SER A 10 -32.70 5.21 13.22
C SER A 10 -31.34 5.37 12.52
N TYR A 11 -30.33 5.91 13.22
CA TYR A 11 -28.93 5.96 12.74
C TYR A 11 -28.38 4.57 12.41
N GLN A 12 -28.79 3.54 13.16
CA GLN A 12 -28.34 2.16 12.92
C GLN A 12 -29.02 1.52 11.71
N GLN A 13 -30.24 1.91 11.35
CA GLN A 13 -30.97 1.30 10.25
C GLN A 13 -30.55 1.84 8.88
N GLU A 14 -30.41 3.17 8.72
CA GLU A 14 -29.95 3.77 7.46
C GLU A 14 -28.49 3.40 7.14
N ASP A 15 -27.62 3.36 8.16
CA ASP A 15 -26.22 2.95 7.98
C ASP A 15 -26.07 1.43 7.76
N GLN A 16 -26.93 0.61 8.35
CA GLN A 16 -26.94 -0.83 8.05
C GLN A 16 -27.46 -1.09 6.64
N GLU A 17 -28.45 -0.32 6.16
CA GLU A 17 -28.86 -0.35 4.76
C GLU A 17 -27.73 0.14 3.85
N GLU A 18 -27.01 1.21 4.17
CA GLU A 18 -25.89 1.70 3.35
C GLU A 18 -24.70 0.71 3.33
N VAL A 19 -24.38 0.06 4.46
CA VAL A 19 -23.34 -0.97 4.53
C VAL A 19 -23.78 -2.27 3.86
N LYS A 20 -25.07 -2.61 3.91
CA LYS A 20 -25.66 -3.79 3.26
C LYS A 20 -25.76 -3.58 1.75
N LEU A 21 -26.21 -2.41 1.29
CA LEU A 21 -26.15 -1.97 -0.12
C LEU A 21 -24.70 -1.93 -0.62
N GLN A 22 -23.75 -1.42 0.17
CA GLN A 22 -22.33 -1.45 -0.22
C GLN A 22 -21.78 -2.88 -0.36
N GLN A 23 -22.22 -3.83 0.47
CA GLN A 23 -21.80 -5.24 0.40
C GLN A 23 -22.54 -6.04 -0.69
N GLU A 24 -23.80 -5.71 -0.97
CA GLU A 24 -24.60 -6.31 -2.06
C GLU A 24 -24.12 -5.79 -3.42
N GLU A 25 -23.86 -4.48 -3.54
CA GLU A 25 -23.27 -3.86 -4.73
C GLU A 25 -21.77 -4.18 -4.91
N GLU A 26 -21.00 -4.55 -3.88
CA GLU A 26 -19.60 -5.03 -4.06
C GLU A 26 -19.56 -6.43 -4.71
N VAL A 27 -20.63 -7.23 -4.60
CA VAL A 27 -20.71 -8.57 -5.18
C VAL A 27 -21.35 -8.55 -6.57
N GLU A 28 -22.31 -7.65 -6.83
CA GLU A 28 -22.86 -7.43 -8.17
C GLU A 28 -21.90 -6.64 -9.08
N ASP A 29 -21.13 -5.67 -8.59
CA ASP A 29 -20.17 -4.89 -9.41
C ASP A 29 -18.79 -5.55 -9.61
N ASP A 30 -18.47 -6.66 -8.93
CA ASP A 30 -17.35 -7.51 -9.39
C ASP A 30 -17.72 -8.25 -10.69
N GLN A 31 -19.02 -8.35 -11.03
CA GLN A 31 -19.51 -8.85 -12.33
C GLN A 31 -19.71 -7.72 -13.34
N ASP A 32 -20.09 -6.51 -12.88
CA ASP A 32 -20.14 -5.27 -13.66
C ASP A 32 -18.84 -4.44 -13.54
N TYR A 33 -17.71 -5.11 -13.30
CA TYR A 33 -16.37 -4.51 -13.34
C TYR A 33 -16.10 -4.10 -14.80
N ASP A 34 -16.60 -2.90 -15.11
CA ASP A 34 -16.91 -2.38 -16.43
C ASP A 34 -15.79 -2.68 -17.43
N SER A 35 -16.15 -3.18 -18.61
CA SER A 35 -15.21 -3.41 -19.73
C SER A 35 -14.35 -2.18 -20.05
N GLU A 36 -14.84 -0.97 -19.75
CA GLU A 36 -14.08 0.28 -19.78
C GLU A 36 -12.90 0.27 -18.81
N THR A 37 -13.12 -0.08 -17.53
CA THR A 37 -12.07 -0.13 -16.51
C THR A 37 -11.04 -1.23 -16.80
N GLU A 38 -11.48 -2.39 -17.29
CA GLU A 38 -10.57 -3.44 -17.76
C GLU A 38 -9.72 -2.98 -18.96
N SER A 39 -10.27 -2.17 -19.86
CA SER A 39 -9.50 -1.60 -20.98
C SER A 39 -8.38 -0.68 -20.49
N TYR A 40 -8.62 0.09 -19.42
CA TYR A 40 -7.63 0.99 -18.83
C TYR A 40 -6.62 0.31 -17.88
N ASP A 41 -6.93 -0.88 -17.37
CA ASP A 41 -6.00 -1.71 -16.61
C ASP A 41 -5.15 -2.63 -17.53
N LYS A 42 -5.62 -2.95 -18.74
CA LYS A 42 -4.89 -3.73 -19.76
C LYS A 42 -3.98 -2.90 -20.67
N ALA A 43 -4.12 -1.57 -20.66
CA ALA A 43 -3.12 -0.67 -21.23
C ALA A 43 -1.88 -0.69 -20.32
N ASP A 44 -1.03 -1.69 -20.51
CA ASP A 44 0.25 -1.84 -19.81
C ASP A 44 1.07 -0.55 -19.93
N GLY A 45 1.29 0.12 -18.79
CA GLY A 45 2.48 0.89 -18.38
C GLY A 45 3.09 2.02 -19.24
N ASP A 46 2.99 1.99 -20.57
CA ASP A 46 3.97 2.67 -21.42
C ASP A 46 3.43 3.86 -22.22
N ASN A 47 2.12 4.07 -22.31
CA ASN A 47 1.58 5.19 -23.09
C ASN A 47 1.26 6.45 -22.25
N GLN A 48 2.30 7.05 -21.65
CA GLN A 48 2.15 8.32 -20.91
C GLN A 48 1.55 9.43 -21.79
N GLU A 49 1.84 9.44 -23.09
CA GLU A 49 1.32 10.44 -24.05
C GLU A 49 -0.19 10.33 -24.25
N GLU A 50 -0.73 9.12 -24.37
CA GLU A 50 -2.17 8.89 -24.46
C GLU A 50 -2.89 9.37 -23.20
N TRP A 51 -2.32 9.10 -22.03
CA TRP A 51 -2.89 9.56 -20.77
C TRP A 51 -2.84 11.09 -20.63
N GLN A 52 -1.72 11.71 -21.02
CA GLN A 52 -1.59 13.16 -21.10
C GLN A 52 -2.61 13.77 -22.06
N SER A 53 -2.82 13.15 -23.21
CA SER A 53 -3.85 13.51 -24.19
C SER A 53 -5.25 13.43 -23.57
N ALA A 54 -5.57 12.34 -22.86
CA ALA A 54 -6.84 12.17 -22.18
C ALA A 54 -7.11 13.26 -21.13
N ILE A 55 -6.09 13.66 -20.37
CA ILE A 55 -6.22 14.77 -19.40
C ILE A 55 -6.44 16.10 -20.11
N ARG A 56 -5.64 16.43 -21.13
CA ARG A 56 -5.83 17.66 -21.93
C ARG A 56 -7.21 17.73 -22.55
N ASN A 57 -7.67 16.63 -23.15
CA ASN A 57 -9.00 16.53 -23.73
C ASN A 57 -10.08 16.72 -22.67
N ALA A 58 -9.90 16.15 -21.47
CA ALA A 58 -10.86 16.32 -20.39
C ALA A 58 -10.87 17.76 -19.82
N GLU A 59 -9.76 18.48 -19.85
CA GLU A 59 -9.71 19.91 -19.47
C GLU A 59 -10.41 20.80 -20.50
N GLN A 60 -10.32 20.45 -21.78
CA GLN A 60 -11.09 21.08 -22.84
C GLN A 60 -12.59 20.77 -22.74
N GLN A 61 -12.95 19.67 -22.09
CA GLN A 61 -14.33 19.27 -21.78
C GLN A 61 -14.77 19.71 -20.37
N TYR A 62 -14.16 20.77 -19.82
CA TYR A 62 -14.66 21.39 -18.60
C TYR A 62 -16.02 22.04 -18.89
N ILE A 63 -17.04 21.69 -18.11
CA ILE A 63 -18.39 22.21 -18.28
C ILE A 63 -18.59 23.35 -17.28
N ASP A 64 -18.56 24.59 -17.77
CA ASP A 64 -18.73 25.83 -16.99
C ASP A 64 -20.18 26.34 -17.01
N ASN A 65 -21.02 25.87 -17.94
CA ASN A 65 -22.45 26.09 -17.95
C ASN A 65 -23.16 25.12 -16.99
N ALA A 66 -23.89 25.67 -16.01
CA ALA A 66 -24.51 24.83 -14.97
C ALA A 66 -25.69 23.99 -15.46
N LYS A 67 -26.41 24.43 -16.50
CA LYS A 67 -27.49 23.64 -17.12
C LYS A 67 -26.92 22.42 -17.82
N GLU A 68 -25.95 22.62 -18.72
CA GLU A 68 -25.25 21.54 -19.41
C GLU A 68 -24.61 20.57 -18.41
N TYR A 69 -23.99 21.10 -17.35
CA TYR A 69 -23.36 20.27 -16.32
C TYR A 69 -24.37 19.42 -15.56
N LEU A 70 -25.52 19.97 -15.19
CA LEU A 70 -26.57 19.22 -14.48
C LEU A 70 -27.18 18.13 -15.39
N GLU A 71 -27.43 18.44 -16.66
CA GLU A 71 -27.89 17.47 -17.66
C GLU A 71 -26.87 16.35 -17.87
N TRP A 72 -25.60 16.70 -18.04
CA TRP A 72 -24.50 15.74 -18.14
C TRP A 72 -24.42 14.86 -16.89
N ALA A 73 -24.44 15.45 -15.69
CA ALA A 73 -24.35 14.74 -14.42
C ALA A 73 -25.51 13.74 -14.25
N LYS A 74 -26.75 14.14 -14.57
CA LYS A 74 -27.93 13.26 -14.54
C LYS A 74 -27.84 12.11 -15.54
N ALA A 75 -27.18 12.32 -16.69
CA ALA A 75 -26.97 11.28 -17.68
C ALA A 75 -25.86 10.27 -17.29
N GLN A 76 -25.00 10.60 -16.31
CA GLN A 76 -23.92 9.70 -15.88
C GLN A 76 -24.40 8.71 -14.82
N LYS A 77 -24.47 7.42 -15.15
CA LYS A 77 -24.80 6.33 -14.19
C LYS A 77 -23.91 6.32 -12.93
N LYS A 78 -22.66 6.79 -13.04
CA LYS A 78 -21.67 6.78 -11.96
C LYS A 78 -21.74 8.03 -11.06
N VAL A 79 -22.58 9.01 -11.39
CA VAL A 79 -22.75 10.28 -10.68
C VAL A 79 -24.09 10.29 -9.96
N LYS A 80 -24.05 10.58 -8.66
CA LYS A 80 -25.21 10.75 -7.79
C LYS A 80 -25.63 12.22 -7.81
N VAL A 81 -26.87 12.49 -8.16
CA VAL A 81 -27.49 13.82 -8.12
C VAL A 81 -28.61 13.78 -7.08
N MET A 82 -28.42 14.50 -5.97
CA MET A 82 -29.41 14.61 -4.89
C MET A 82 -30.16 15.92 -5.01
N GLU A 83 -31.43 15.84 -5.38
CA GLU A 83 -32.32 17.00 -5.50
C GLU A 83 -33.00 17.29 -4.16
N GLU A 84 -32.92 18.52 -3.68
CA GLU A 84 -33.54 18.95 -2.43
C GLU A 84 -34.19 20.33 -2.61
N GLN A 85 -35.45 20.45 -2.19
CA GLN A 85 -36.15 21.74 -2.16
C GLN A 85 -35.80 22.51 -0.89
N MET A 86 -35.69 23.83 -0.98
CA MET A 86 -35.49 24.67 0.20
C MET A 86 -36.75 24.63 1.08
N PRO A 87 -36.64 24.46 2.42
CA PRO A 87 -37.81 24.19 3.27
C PRO A 87 -38.84 25.33 3.33
N TRP A 88 -38.46 26.57 3.03
CA TRP A 88 -39.33 27.75 3.11
C TRP A 88 -39.55 28.47 1.77
N ASP A 89 -38.91 28.01 0.70
CA ASP A 89 -39.19 28.48 -0.66
C ASP A 89 -39.07 27.30 -1.62
N THR A 90 -40.21 26.72 -1.95
CA THR A 90 -40.30 25.54 -2.82
C THR A 90 -39.91 25.84 -4.27
N LYS A 91 -39.66 27.10 -4.62
CA LYS A 91 -39.13 27.48 -5.93
C LYS A 91 -37.64 27.18 -6.04
N VAL A 92 -36.92 27.15 -4.93
CA VAL A 92 -35.47 26.99 -4.91
C VAL A 92 -35.10 25.54 -4.67
N GLN A 93 -34.51 24.92 -5.70
CA GLN A 93 -34.02 23.54 -5.66
C GLN A 93 -32.50 23.51 -5.71
N ILE A 94 -31.89 22.81 -4.75
CA ILE A 94 -30.45 22.52 -4.73
C ILE A 94 -30.22 21.08 -5.21
N ASN A 95 -29.24 20.92 -6.11
CA ASN A 95 -28.81 19.64 -6.64
C ASN A 95 -27.37 19.41 -6.16
N ASP A 96 -27.20 18.61 -5.11
CA ASP A 96 -25.89 18.18 -4.61
C ASP A 96 -25.37 17.02 -5.48
N ILE A 97 -24.15 17.17 -6.01
CA ILE A 97 -23.60 16.26 -7.03
C ILE A 97 -22.30 15.61 -6.52
N SER A 98 -22.26 14.29 -6.55
CA SER A 98 -21.11 13.48 -6.12
C SER A 98 -20.97 12.20 -6.96
N LEU A 99 -19.93 11.41 -6.74
CA LEU A 99 -19.89 10.03 -7.28
C LEU A 99 -20.74 9.10 -6.39
N HIS A 100 -21.28 8.03 -6.96
CA HIS A 100 -22.06 7.01 -6.22
C HIS A 100 -21.23 6.23 -5.19
N ARG A 101 -19.91 6.10 -5.41
CA ARG A 101 -19.03 5.28 -4.56
C ARG A 101 -18.16 6.15 -3.66
N GLY A 102 -17.91 5.69 -2.43
CA GLY A 102 -16.96 6.27 -1.49
C GLY A 102 -15.63 5.51 -1.44
N GLY A 103 -14.70 6.01 -0.62
CA GLY A 103 -13.48 5.27 -0.24
C GLY A 103 -12.52 4.98 -1.42
N PRO A 104 -11.82 3.82 -1.40
CA PRO A 104 -10.83 3.48 -2.44
C PRO A 104 -11.39 3.39 -3.86
N LEU A 105 -12.68 3.05 -4.01
CA LEU A 105 -13.34 2.99 -5.32
C LEU A 105 -13.58 4.39 -5.89
N GLU A 106 -13.93 5.37 -5.04
CA GLU A 106 -13.98 6.80 -5.41
C GLU A 106 -12.62 7.26 -5.97
N ASP A 107 -11.53 6.91 -5.28
CA ASP A 107 -10.17 7.29 -5.64
C ASP A 107 -9.76 6.74 -7.01
N LYS A 108 -10.04 5.45 -7.25
CA LYS A 108 -9.84 4.82 -8.55
C LYS A 108 -10.66 5.53 -9.63
N LYS A 109 -11.95 5.77 -9.42
CA LYS A 109 -12.78 6.46 -10.44
C LYS A 109 -12.19 7.82 -10.83
N TYR A 110 -11.74 8.61 -9.87
CA TYR A 110 -11.08 9.88 -10.19
C TYR A 110 -9.72 9.71 -10.88
N ALA A 111 -8.97 8.65 -10.56
CA ALA A 111 -7.65 8.42 -11.14
C ALA A 111 -7.72 7.88 -12.57
N TYR A 112 -8.77 7.12 -12.89
CA TYR A 112 -8.93 6.46 -14.19
C TYR A 112 -9.82 7.23 -15.17
N PHE A 113 -10.63 8.18 -14.71
CA PHE A 113 -11.53 8.97 -15.55
C PHE A 113 -11.27 10.47 -15.37
N PRO A 114 -10.37 11.09 -16.17
CA PRO A 114 -9.99 12.50 -16.02
C PRO A 114 -11.19 13.45 -16.09
N LYS A 115 -12.20 13.14 -16.92
CA LYS A 115 -13.44 13.90 -17.03
C LYS A 115 -14.19 14.01 -15.70
N TYR A 116 -14.26 12.93 -14.93
CA TYR A 116 -14.87 12.95 -13.59
C TYR A 116 -14.03 13.78 -12.62
N ARG A 117 -12.69 13.66 -12.65
CA ARG A 117 -11.81 14.46 -11.78
C ARG A 117 -11.92 15.96 -12.00
N ILE A 118 -12.14 16.38 -13.25
CA ILE A 118 -12.21 17.80 -13.62
C ILE A 118 -13.61 18.37 -13.33
N ASN A 119 -14.66 17.63 -13.70
CA ASN A 119 -16.04 18.13 -13.63
C ASN A 119 -16.75 17.83 -12.30
N ILE A 120 -16.52 16.66 -11.68
CA ILE A 120 -17.07 16.31 -10.36
C ILE A 120 -16.04 16.66 -9.30
N LYS A 121 -16.07 17.89 -8.79
CA LYS A 121 -15.23 18.28 -7.65
C LYS A 121 -15.86 17.75 -6.35
N ARG A 122 -15.07 17.63 -5.28
CA ARG A 122 -15.58 17.13 -3.99
C ARG A 122 -16.42 18.21 -3.31
N GLY A 123 -17.72 18.22 -3.59
CA GLY A 123 -18.71 19.19 -3.10
C GLY A 123 -19.16 20.14 -4.20
N ASN A 124 -19.95 19.64 -5.14
CA ASN A 124 -20.58 20.45 -6.18
C ASN A 124 -22.06 20.62 -5.88
N SER A 125 -22.58 21.83 -6.10
CA SER A 125 -24.01 22.10 -5.99
C SER A 125 -24.47 23.03 -7.10
N VAL A 126 -25.59 22.67 -7.73
CA VAL A 126 -26.27 23.50 -8.74
C VAL A 126 -27.63 23.91 -8.20
N CYS A 127 -27.92 25.20 -8.27
CA CYS A 127 -29.21 25.75 -7.87
C CYS A 127 -30.10 25.91 -9.11
N VAL A 128 -31.39 25.57 -8.98
CA VAL A 128 -32.43 25.77 -9.98
C VAL A 128 -33.58 26.52 -9.32
N VAL A 129 -34.07 27.59 -9.96
CA VAL A 129 -35.20 28.37 -9.45
C VAL A 129 -36.39 28.22 -10.40
N HIS A 130 -37.51 27.75 -9.86
CA HIS A 130 -38.75 27.57 -10.61
C HIS A 130 -39.60 28.86 -10.55
N SER A 131 -40.14 29.29 -11.69
CA SER A 131 -41.07 30.41 -11.74
C SER A 131 -42.48 29.97 -11.30
N GLU A 132 -43.22 30.85 -10.63
CA GLU A 132 -44.63 30.60 -10.26
C GLU A 132 -45.59 30.80 -11.43
N GLU A 133 -45.27 31.72 -12.34
CA GLU A 133 -46.19 32.21 -13.38
C GLU A 133 -45.87 31.65 -14.78
N SER A 134 -44.66 31.12 -14.97
CA SER A 134 -44.20 30.57 -16.24
C SER A 134 -43.61 29.17 -16.06
N GLU A 135 -43.85 28.27 -17.02
CA GLU A 135 -43.08 27.01 -17.11
C GLU A 135 -41.59 27.25 -17.39
N GLU A 136 -41.21 28.49 -17.75
CA GLU A 136 -39.81 28.88 -17.90
C GLU A 136 -39.09 28.91 -16.55
N LYS A 137 -38.12 28.00 -16.40
CA LYS A 137 -37.19 27.94 -15.26
C LYS A 137 -36.14 29.03 -15.42
N ILE A 138 -35.75 29.66 -14.30
CA ILE A 138 -34.51 30.45 -14.28
C ILE A 138 -33.36 29.50 -14.63
N GLU A 139 -32.40 29.98 -15.42
CA GLU A 139 -31.26 29.17 -15.81
C GLU A 139 -30.51 28.64 -14.56
N PRO A 140 -30.21 27.33 -14.50
CA PRO A 140 -29.40 26.76 -13.44
C PRO A 140 -28.07 27.49 -13.30
N PHE A 141 -27.54 27.60 -12.09
CA PHE A 141 -26.22 28.21 -11.83
C PHE A 141 -25.44 27.45 -10.75
N PHE A 142 -24.11 27.54 -10.81
CA PHE A 142 -23.22 26.97 -9.80
C PHE A 142 -23.29 27.78 -8.52
N CYS A 143 -23.92 27.23 -7.50
CA CYS A 143 -23.95 27.84 -6.18
C CYS A 143 -22.67 27.53 -5.38
N ARG A 144 -22.04 26.37 -5.65
CA ARG A 144 -20.82 25.92 -4.98
C ARG A 144 -19.99 24.97 -5.85
N ARG A 145 -18.67 25.10 -5.78
CA ARG A 145 -17.73 24.05 -6.21
C ARG A 145 -16.61 23.85 -5.20
N GLY A 146 -16.41 22.60 -4.79
CA GLY A 146 -15.30 22.18 -3.94
C GLY A 146 -13.99 21.99 -4.70
N MET A 147 -12.99 21.39 -4.06
CA MET A 147 -11.70 21.11 -4.69
C MET A 147 -11.74 19.86 -5.58
N ARG A 148 -10.87 19.81 -6.60
CA ARG A 148 -10.60 18.58 -7.36
C ARG A 148 -10.12 17.47 -6.41
N LYS A 149 -10.33 16.20 -6.77
CA LYS A 149 -9.76 15.08 -6.01
C LYS A 149 -8.22 15.10 -6.08
N PHE A 150 -7.60 15.00 -4.91
CA PHE A 150 -6.16 14.82 -4.73
C PHE A 150 -5.85 13.64 -3.78
N TYR A 151 -4.63 13.14 -3.89
CA TYR A 151 -4.23 11.81 -3.40
C TYR A 151 -3.10 11.89 -2.38
N ASP A 152 -2.88 10.77 -1.68
CA ASP A 152 -1.70 10.60 -0.84
C ASP A 152 -0.45 10.50 -1.75
N LEU A 153 0.61 11.23 -1.38
CA LEU A 153 1.94 11.02 -1.94
C LEU A 153 2.53 9.79 -1.25
N ILE A 154 3.18 8.89 -1.99
CA ILE A 154 3.98 7.80 -1.41
C ILE A 154 5.44 7.96 -1.85
N PRO A 155 6.43 7.50 -1.06
CA PRO A 155 7.85 7.69 -1.37
C PRO A 155 8.24 7.18 -2.76
N GLU A 156 7.62 6.12 -3.23
CA GLU A 156 7.89 5.51 -4.52
C GLU A 156 7.54 6.41 -5.71
N TYR A 157 6.70 7.43 -5.52
CA TYR A 157 6.42 8.38 -6.58
C TYR A 157 7.64 9.25 -6.92
N LEU A 158 8.51 9.51 -5.93
CA LEU A 158 9.69 10.35 -6.07
C LEU A 158 10.94 9.55 -6.49
N ASN A 159 10.90 8.22 -6.37
CA ASN A 159 11.99 7.34 -6.74
C ASN A 159 11.85 6.86 -8.20
N GLU A 160 12.91 7.00 -8.98
CA GLU A 160 12.96 6.42 -10.33
C GLU A 160 13.25 4.91 -10.28
N GLY A 161 12.74 4.16 -11.26
CA GLY A 161 12.99 2.72 -11.38
C GLY A 161 12.13 1.79 -10.51
N LYS A 162 11.37 2.30 -9.53
CA LYS A 162 10.40 1.47 -8.79
C LYS A 162 9.17 1.17 -9.64
N LYS A 163 8.81 -0.12 -9.77
CA LYS A 163 7.61 -0.56 -10.48
C LYS A 163 6.36 -0.21 -9.66
N LEU A 164 5.63 0.81 -10.09
CA LEU A 164 4.34 1.20 -9.52
C LEU A 164 3.20 0.38 -10.16
N SER A 165 2.11 0.15 -9.41
CA SER A 165 0.88 -0.39 -9.99
C SER A 165 0.23 0.62 -10.95
N GLY A 166 -0.63 0.16 -11.88
CA GLY A 166 -1.30 1.04 -12.85
C GLY A 166 -2.06 2.21 -12.22
N TYR A 167 -2.75 1.96 -11.10
CA TYR A 167 -3.38 3.02 -10.30
C TYR A 167 -2.37 4.05 -9.78
N HIS A 168 -1.27 3.59 -9.17
CA HIS A 168 -0.24 4.45 -8.59
C HIS A 168 0.53 5.24 -9.65
N GLN A 169 0.73 4.69 -10.85
CA GLN A 169 1.28 5.43 -11.99
C GLN A 169 0.38 6.59 -12.40
N LYS A 170 -0.93 6.36 -12.53
CA LYS A 170 -1.92 7.41 -12.87
C LYS A 170 -1.99 8.48 -11.78
N VAL A 171 -1.98 8.09 -10.50
CA VAL A 171 -1.95 9.05 -9.38
C VAL A 171 -0.66 9.88 -9.37
N LYS A 172 0.51 9.25 -9.55
CA LYS A 172 1.79 9.96 -9.70
C LYS A 172 1.73 10.97 -10.83
N PHE A 173 1.22 10.55 -11.99
CA PHE A 173 1.05 11.42 -13.15
C PHE A 173 0.16 12.63 -12.85
N LEU A 174 -1.05 12.40 -12.31
CA LEU A 174 -2.00 13.46 -11.96
C LEU A 174 -1.48 14.44 -10.89
N THR A 175 -0.48 14.01 -10.12
CA THR A 175 0.10 14.81 -9.02
C THR A 175 1.30 15.62 -9.49
N LEU A 176 2.22 15.03 -10.25
CA LEU A 176 3.55 15.61 -10.51
C LEU A 176 3.79 16.04 -11.97
N ASN A 177 2.99 15.55 -12.92
CA ASN A 177 3.31 15.74 -14.34
C ASN A 177 3.20 17.20 -14.81
N GLU A 178 2.16 17.94 -14.41
CA GLU A 178 2.06 19.38 -14.78
C GLU A 178 3.23 20.18 -14.21
N ALA A 179 3.70 19.85 -13.00
CA ALA A 179 4.87 20.50 -12.40
C ALA A 179 6.13 20.21 -13.20
N LYS A 180 6.33 18.95 -13.61
CA LYS A 180 7.43 18.54 -14.48
C LYS A 180 7.43 19.31 -15.80
N GLU A 181 6.29 19.34 -16.51
CA GLU A 181 6.17 20.07 -17.79
C GLU A 181 6.48 21.56 -17.65
N LYS A 182 6.02 22.20 -16.57
CA LYS A 182 6.27 23.62 -16.29
C LYS A 182 7.76 23.88 -16.03
N LEU A 183 8.41 23.04 -15.24
CA LEU A 183 9.84 23.16 -14.93
C LEU A 183 10.70 22.87 -16.18
N ASP A 184 10.36 21.83 -16.94
CA ASP A 184 11.07 21.46 -18.18
C ASP A 184 11.02 22.56 -19.26
N SER A 185 9.98 23.41 -19.24
CA SER A 185 9.87 24.55 -20.16
C SER A 185 10.86 25.69 -19.88
N GLY A 186 11.44 25.75 -18.68
CA GLY A 186 12.33 26.84 -18.23
C GLY A 186 11.66 28.22 -18.07
N GLN A 187 10.34 28.32 -18.26
CA GLN A 187 9.58 29.60 -18.16
C GLN A 187 8.92 29.80 -16.80
N PHE A 188 8.90 28.76 -15.96
CA PHE A 188 8.20 28.74 -14.69
C PHE A 188 9.15 28.33 -13.57
N GLN A 189 8.87 28.85 -12.38
CA GLN A 189 9.32 28.25 -11.14
C GLN A 189 8.14 27.61 -10.41
N VAL A 190 8.44 26.68 -9.50
CA VAL A 190 7.43 26.01 -8.68
C VAL A 190 7.66 26.35 -7.21
N HIS A 191 6.56 26.49 -6.47
CA HIS A 191 6.52 26.68 -5.04
C HIS A 191 5.75 25.52 -4.40
N LEU A 192 6.23 25.05 -3.25
CA LEU A 192 5.54 24.09 -2.41
C LEU A 192 5.01 24.81 -1.18
N TYR A 193 3.70 24.72 -0.95
CA TYR A 193 3.08 25.17 0.28
C TYR A 193 2.54 23.95 1.03
N ASN A 194 3.20 23.57 2.10
CA ASN A 194 2.77 22.49 2.99
C ASN A 194 1.83 23.07 4.05
N LEU A 195 0.52 22.94 3.81
CA LEU A 195 -0.52 23.39 4.73
C LEU A 195 -0.82 22.25 5.70
N PHE A 196 -0.90 22.55 6.99
CA PHE A 196 -1.26 21.57 8.00
C PHE A 196 -2.60 20.92 7.65
N LYS A 197 -2.72 19.60 7.80
CA LYS A 197 -3.95 18.90 7.45
C LYS A 197 -4.81 18.76 8.70
N GLU A 198 -5.74 19.70 8.86
CA GLU A 198 -6.75 19.61 9.91
C GLU A 198 -7.57 18.31 9.77
N ASN A 199 -7.99 17.77 10.92
CA ASN A 199 -8.65 16.49 11.10
C ASN A 199 -10.09 16.70 11.62
N GLY A 200 -10.83 17.56 10.92
CA GLY A 200 -12.23 17.89 11.20
C GLY A 200 -13.20 17.35 10.15
N GLU A 201 -14.36 18.01 10.07
CA GLU A 201 -15.33 17.80 9.01
C GLU A 201 -15.25 18.88 7.94
N HIS A 202 -15.28 18.43 6.69
CA HIS A 202 -15.11 19.31 5.55
C HIS A 202 -16.20 20.38 5.49
N CYS A 203 -15.79 21.64 5.38
CA CYS A 203 -16.66 22.82 5.39
C CYS A 203 -16.49 23.61 4.09
N GLN A 204 -17.61 24.04 3.51
CA GLN A 204 -17.65 24.86 2.31
C GLN A 204 -18.68 25.96 2.48
N ILE A 205 -18.29 27.20 2.19
CA ILE A 205 -19.14 28.39 2.37
C ILE A 205 -19.09 29.26 1.13
N SER A 206 -20.26 29.65 0.63
CA SER A 206 -20.43 30.59 -0.48
C SER A 206 -21.50 31.62 -0.11
N TYR A 207 -21.58 32.70 -0.87
CA TYR A 207 -22.64 33.68 -0.74
C TYR A 207 -23.42 33.83 -2.05
N LEU A 208 -24.75 33.71 -1.97
CA LEU A 208 -25.65 33.80 -3.11
C LEU A 208 -26.34 35.17 -3.11
N GLN A 209 -25.74 36.11 -3.85
CA GLN A 209 -26.22 37.50 -3.90
C GLN A 209 -27.69 37.60 -4.31
N MET A 210 -28.15 36.77 -5.24
CA MET A 210 -29.53 36.83 -5.75
C MET A 210 -30.61 36.52 -4.70
N PHE A 211 -30.26 35.79 -3.64
CA PHE A 211 -31.17 35.49 -2.53
C PHE A 211 -30.81 36.24 -1.25
N ASP A 212 -29.67 36.95 -1.23
CA ASP A 212 -29.07 37.48 -0.01
C ASP A 212 -28.95 36.39 1.07
N MET A 213 -28.42 35.23 0.68
CA MET A 213 -28.27 34.04 1.54
C MET A 213 -26.85 33.49 1.52
N TRP A 214 -26.45 32.92 2.65
CA TRP A 214 -25.28 32.07 2.76
C TRP A 214 -25.60 30.66 2.29
N LEU A 215 -24.70 30.10 1.49
CA LEU A 215 -24.67 28.68 1.22
C LEU A 215 -23.65 28.06 2.16
N ILE A 216 -24.10 27.13 2.99
CA ILE A 216 -23.27 26.45 3.98
C ILE A 216 -23.36 24.96 3.73
N ALA A 217 -22.22 24.30 3.64
CA ALA A 217 -22.21 22.91 3.24
C ALA A 217 -21.09 22.10 3.90
N SER A 218 -21.40 20.82 4.10
CA SER A 218 -20.40 19.78 4.35
C SER A 218 -19.86 19.23 3.02
N LYS A 219 -19.17 18.08 3.01
CA LYS A 219 -18.66 17.45 1.77
C LYS A 219 -19.71 17.34 0.67
N ASN A 220 -20.89 16.79 0.98
CA ASN A 220 -21.90 16.42 -0.03
C ASN A 220 -23.31 16.94 0.29
N VAL A 221 -23.46 17.76 1.33
CA VAL A 221 -24.78 18.25 1.76
C VAL A 221 -24.73 19.75 1.93
N THR A 222 -25.70 20.42 1.32
CA THR A 222 -25.82 21.89 1.32
C THR A 222 -27.09 22.34 2.02
N ILE A 223 -27.00 23.46 2.73
CA ILE A 223 -28.14 24.26 3.20
C ILE A 223 -27.98 25.71 2.75
N LEU A 224 -29.10 26.40 2.58
CA LEU A 224 -29.15 27.84 2.35
C LEU A 224 -29.70 28.49 3.60
N VAL A 225 -29.06 29.55 4.10
CA VAL A 225 -29.49 30.23 5.33
C VAL A 225 -29.28 31.73 5.19
N LYS A 226 -30.25 32.54 5.61
CA LYS A 226 -30.08 33.99 5.71
C LYS A 226 -29.56 34.38 7.08
N GLN A 227 -30.09 33.74 8.11
CA GLN A 227 -29.77 33.95 9.52
C GLN A 227 -29.63 32.61 10.25
N ARG A 228 -29.14 32.66 11.50
CA ARG A 228 -28.82 31.48 12.31
C ARG A 228 -30.00 30.52 12.46
N GLU A 229 -31.20 31.05 12.68
CA GLU A 229 -32.43 30.29 12.94
C GLU A 229 -32.90 29.50 11.70
N ASP A 230 -32.48 29.87 10.50
CA ASP A 230 -32.88 29.16 9.27
C ASP A 230 -32.34 27.72 9.24
N ALA A 231 -31.19 27.46 9.86
CA ALA A 231 -30.61 26.12 9.95
C ALA A 231 -31.51 25.14 10.73
N GLU A 232 -32.36 25.64 11.64
CA GLU A 232 -33.29 24.82 12.41
C GLU A 232 -34.41 24.24 11.54
N LYS A 233 -34.78 24.89 10.44
CA LYS A 233 -35.84 24.41 9.54
C LYS A 233 -35.45 23.12 8.79
N TYR A 234 -34.18 22.74 8.81
CA TYR A 234 -33.67 21.47 8.27
C TYR A 234 -33.70 20.30 9.29
N TYR A 235 -34.26 20.48 10.49
CA TYR A 235 -34.15 19.53 11.62
C TYR A 235 -34.66 18.12 11.34
N HIS A 236 -35.59 17.94 10.40
CA HIS A 236 -36.24 16.65 10.17
C HIS A 236 -35.36 15.61 9.47
N LYS A 237 -34.20 15.97 8.90
CA LYS A 237 -33.31 15.01 8.20
C LYS A 237 -31.91 14.99 8.81
N LEU A 238 -31.45 13.80 9.20
CA LEU A 238 -30.11 13.57 9.78
C LEU A 238 -28.97 13.98 8.82
N ARG A 239 -29.21 13.93 7.50
CA ARG A 239 -28.21 14.32 6.48
C ARG A 239 -27.64 15.72 6.66
N TYR A 240 -28.41 16.68 7.21
CA TYR A 240 -27.98 18.08 7.34
C TYR A 240 -27.16 18.35 8.60
N TYR A 241 -26.96 17.35 9.47
CA TYR A 241 -26.32 17.52 10.78
C TYR A 241 -25.04 18.35 10.73
N TRP A 242 -24.11 17.99 9.84
CA TRP A 242 -22.84 18.69 9.71
C TRP A 242 -22.97 20.11 9.17
N ALA A 243 -23.81 20.29 8.16
CA ALA A 243 -24.03 21.62 7.57
C ALA A 243 -24.64 22.59 8.60
N LYS A 244 -25.47 22.10 9.53
CA LYS A 244 -26.01 22.88 10.65
C LYS A 244 -24.92 23.30 11.64
N LEU A 245 -24.08 22.37 12.09
CA LEU A 245 -22.97 22.70 13.01
C LEU A 245 -22.00 23.72 12.39
N ILE A 246 -21.70 23.55 11.10
CA ILE A 246 -20.90 24.51 10.35
C ILE A 246 -21.61 25.88 10.28
N SER A 247 -22.93 25.88 10.08
CA SER A 247 -23.72 27.11 10.03
C SER A 247 -23.65 27.89 11.34
N ASP A 248 -23.83 27.21 12.47
CA ASP A 248 -23.75 27.85 13.78
C ASP A 248 -22.37 28.50 14.01
N GLU A 249 -21.29 27.79 13.65
CA GLU A 249 -19.94 28.32 13.79
C GLU A 249 -19.63 29.44 12.78
N TRP A 250 -20.22 29.40 11.58
CA TRP A 250 -20.13 30.50 10.62
C TRP A 250 -20.80 31.77 11.15
N PHE A 251 -21.99 31.67 11.71
CA PHE A 251 -22.64 32.84 12.33
C PHE A 251 -21.86 33.36 13.55
N ASN A 252 -21.22 32.49 14.34
CA ASN A 252 -20.28 32.94 15.39
C ASN A 252 -19.08 33.73 14.84
N ILE A 253 -18.64 33.44 13.61
CA ILE A 253 -17.62 34.24 12.90
C ILE A 253 -18.21 35.59 12.49
N LEU A 254 -19.39 35.60 11.87
CA LEU A 254 -20.05 36.83 11.40
C LEU A 254 -20.40 37.78 12.56
N ASP A 255 -20.82 37.26 13.72
CA ASP A 255 -21.16 38.06 14.90
C ASP A 255 -19.96 38.86 15.46
N ARG A 256 -18.74 38.53 15.04
CA ARG A 256 -17.50 39.24 15.41
C ARG A 256 -17.08 40.31 14.39
N MET A 257 -17.80 40.43 13.28
CA MET A 257 -17.57 41.40 12.21
C MET A 257 -18.60 42.52 12.28
N ASP A 258 -18.22 43.71 11.82
CA ASP A 258 -19.19 44.78 11.60
C ASP A 258 -19.95 44.60 10.27
N LEU A 259 -21.05 45.34 10.09
CA LEU A 259 -21.89 45.25 8.89
C LEU A 259 -21.14 45.59 7.60
N GLN A 260 -20.17 46.51 7.66
CA GLN A 260 -19.39 46.91 6.48
C GLN A 260 -18.45 45.77 6.06
N GLN A 261 -17.78 45.13 7.02
CA GLN A 261 -16.94 43.96 6.78
C GLN A 261 -17.75 42.78 6.23
N ILE A 262 -18.95 42.53 6.77
CA ILE A 262 -19.84 41.48 6.27
C ILE A 262 -20.23 41.76 4.82
N GLN A 263 -20.56 43.01 4.47
CA GLN A 263 -20.92 43.37 3.11
C GLN A 263 -19.74 43.21 2.14
N GLN A 264 -18.53 43.62 2.54
CA GLN A 264 -17.31 43.41 1.76
C GLN A 264 -17.00 41.92 1.57
N LEU A 265 -17.18 41.11 2.61
CA LEU A 265 -17.01 39.66 2.54
C LEU A 265 -18.02 39.03 1.58
N LYS A 266 -19.29 39.43 1.66
CA LYS A 266 -20.35 38.99 0.73
C LYS A 266 -19.98 39.29 -0.73
N GLU A 267 -19.45 40.48 -1.01
CA GLU A 267 -18.97 40.87 -2.33
C GLU A 267 -17.76 40.04 -2.77
N GLN A 268 -16.78 39.85 -1.89
CA GLN A 268 -15.58 39.05 -2.15
C GLN A 268 -15.91 37.57 -2.44
N MET A 269 -16.96 37.03 -1.82
CA MET A 269 -17.38 35.64 -1.99
C MET A 269 -18.25 35.42 -3.24
N GLN A 270 -18.56 36.47 -4.02
CA GLN A 270 -19.28 36.31 -5.28
C GLN A 270 -18.49 35.42 -6.23
N ASN A 271 -19.09 34.31 -6.65
CA ASN A 271 -18.47 33.27 -7.50
C ASN A 271 -17.31 32.49 -6.86
N PHE A 272 -17.13 32.59 -5.54
CA PHE A 272 -16.12 31.84 -4.80
C PHE A 272 -16.76 30.94 -3.74
N THR A 273 -16.13 29.79 -3.52
CA THR A 273 -16.39 28.90 -2.40
C THR A 273 -15.16 28.91 -1.49
N PHE A 274 -15.35 29.31 -0.25
CA PHE A 274 -14.33 29.24 0.79
C PHE A 274 -14.36 27.83 1.37
N ILE A 275 -13.19 27.21 1.51
CA ILE A 275 -13.02 25.84 1.94
C ILE A 275 -12.28 25.82 3.27
N GLY A 276 -12.84 25.10 4.24
CA GLY A 276 -12.26 24.91 5.56
C GLY A 276 -12.54 23.53 6.15
N GLU A 277 -12.08 23.33 7.38
CA GLU A 277 -12.44 22.18 8.23
C GLU A 277 -13.14 22.71 9.48
N HIS A 278 -14.27 22.11 9.84
CA HIS A 278 -14.95 22.32 11.11
C HIS A 278 -14.39 21.33 12.14
N CYS A 279 -13.69 21.86 13.14
CA CYS A 279 -12.92 21.11 14.13
C CYS A 279 -13.48 21.35 15.55
N GLY A 280 -13.02 20.59 16.55
CA GLY A 280 -13.32 20.89 17.95
C GLY A 280 -14.56 20.30 18.57
N ASN A 281 -15.48 19.73 17.78
CA ASN A 281 -16.68 19.13 18.34
C ASN A 281 -16.32 17.87 19.14
N GLN A 282 -16.45 17.94 20.48
CA GLN A 282 -16.07 16.88 21.41
C GLN A 282 -16.82 15.56 21.17
N LYS A 283 -18.01 15.61 20.56
CA LYS A 283 -18.79 14.41 20.22
C LYS A 283 -18.35 13.75 18.92
N HIS A 284 -17.47 14.40 18.15
CA HIS A 284 -17.06 13.94 16.83
C HIS A 284 -15.60 14.29 16.54
N GLN A 285 -14.72 13.96 17.48
CA GLN A 285 -13.30 14.09 17.25
C GLN A 285 -12.76 12.83 16.58
N HIS A 286 -12.02 13.02 15.51
CA HIS A 286 -11.49 11.92 14.71
C HIS A 286 -10.29 11.26 15.40
N ILE A 287 -9.07 11.73 15.14
CA ILE A 287 -7.82 11.17 15.69
C ILE A 287 -6.98 12.28 16.36
N PHE A 288 -7.20 13.54 15.97
CA PHE A 288 -6.57 14.70 16.59
C PHE A 288 -7.53 15.46 17.52
N LYS A 289 -7.03 15.84 18.71
CA LYS A 289 -7.82 16.52 19.74
C LYS A 289 -7.75 18.02 19.54
N TYR A 290 -8.91 18.66 19.60
CA TYR A 290 -9.06 20.10 19.46
C TYR A 290 -9.64 20.70 20.73
N ASP A 291 -9.11 21.85 21.13
CA ASP A 291 -9.49 22.51 22.39
C ASP A 291 -10.80 23.31 22.29
N LYS A 292 -11.14 23.78 21.08
CA LYS A 292 -12.35 24.58 20.83
C LYS A 292 -12.98 24.25 19.49
N VAL A 293 -14.31 24.40 19.42
CA VAL A 293 -15.07 24.36 18.17
C VAL A 293 -14.69 25.58 17.32
N GLN A 294 -14.38 25.36 16.04
CA GLN A 294 -14.02 26.42 15.10
C GLN A 294 -14.04 25.91 13.66
N ILE A 295 -14.13 26.84 12.70
CA ILE A 295 -13.82 26.59 11.29
C ILE A 295 -12.40 27.11 11.01
N ILE A 296 -11.56 26.29 10.38
CA ILE A 296 -10.20 26.63 9.97
C ILE A 296 -10.13 26.58 8.44
N PHE A 297 -9.94 27.74 7.80
CA PHE A 297 -9.92 27.88 6.34
C PHE A 297 -8.53 27.56 5.76
N TYR A 298 -8.53 27.01 4.55
CA TYR A 298 -7.28 26.62 3.89
C TYR A 298 -7.28 26.79 2.36
N SER A 299 -8.42 27.03 1.71
CA SER A 299 -8.46 27.22 0.25
C SER A 299 -9.68 28.03 -0.20
N ILE A 300 -9.60 28.65 -1.38
CA ILE A 300 -10.70 29.33 -2.06
C ILE A 300 -10.81 28.79 -3.48
N VAL A 301 -12.00 28.36 -3.88
CA VAL A 301 -12.28 27.80 -5.20
C VAL A 301 -13.20 28.74 -5.96
N GLN A 302 -12.84 29.07 -7.20
CA GLN A 302 -13.72 29.81 -8.10
C GLN A 302 -14.76 28.85 -8.72
N ASN A 303 -16.05 29.19 -8.63
CA ASN A 303 -17.16 28.31 -8.98
C ASN A 303 -17.20 27.95 -10.48
N ASN A 304 -16.77 28.87 -11.34
CA ASN A 304 -16.81 28.72 -12.80
C ASN A 304 -15.41 28.55 -13.41
N SER A 305 -14.47 27.96 -12.66
CA SER A 305 -13.09 27.74 -13.12
C SER A 305 -12.69 26.27 -13.15
N PRO A 306 -11.97 25.82 -14.21
CA PRO A 306 -11.37 24.51 -14.21
C PRO A 306 -10.28 24.40 -13.14
N ASN A 307 -9.66 25.51 -12.70
CA ASN A 307 -8.54 25.52 -11.77
C ASN A 307 -8.82 24.74 -10.47
N VAL A 308 -7.74 24.26 -9.84
CA VAL A 308 -7.81 23.53 -8.56
C VAL A 308 -8.42 24.44 -7.49
N CYS A 309 -7.81 25.60 -7.28
CA CYS A 309 -8.19 26.67 -6.37
C CYS A 309 -7.34 27.92 -6.68
N LEU A 310 -7.56 29.02 -5.96
CA LEU A 310 -6.65 30.17 -5.97
C LEU A 310 -5.24 29.75 -5.48
N PRO A 311 -4.18 30.47 -5.90
CA PRO A 311 -2.87 30.39 -5.26
C PRO A 311 -2.97 30.63 -3.75
N VAL A 312 -2.12 29.91 -2.99
CA VAL A 312 -2.20 29.91 -1.52
C VAL A 312 -2.02 31.31 -0.93
N ASP A 313 -1.04 32.07 -1.43
CA ASP A 313 -0.77 33.44 -0.97
C ASP A 313 -2.01 34.33 -1.13
N GLN A 314 -2.67 34.28 -2.29
CA GLN A 314 -3.90 35.05 -2.56
C GLN A 314 -5.07 34.65 -1.65
N ALA A 315 -5.27 33.35 -1.43
CA ALA A 315 -6.32 32.88 -0.53
C ALA A 315 -6.07 33.30 0.92
N PHE A 316 -4.82 33.24 1.38
CA PHE A 316 -4.44 33.60 2.74
C PHE A 316 -4.50 35.11 2.98
N GLU A 317 -4.21 35.94 1.98
CA GLU A 317 -4.44 37.39 2.06
C GLU A 317 -5.91 37.70 2.31
N ILE A 318 -6.83 37.05 1.60
CA ILE A 318 -8.27 37.20 1.80
C ILE A 318 -8.66 36.75 3.21
N PHE A 319 -8.18 35.59 3.68
CA PHE A 319 -8.49 35.13 5.04
C PHE A 319 -8.00 36.10 6.11
N LYS A 320 -6.78 36.65 5.95
CA LYS A 320 -6.22 37.66 6.86
C LYS A 320 -7.04 38.96 6.85
N GLN A 321 -7.48 39.41 5.67
CA GLN A 321 -8.28 40.63 5.53
C GLN A 321 -9.56 40.59 6.39
N TYR A 322 -10.20 39.43 6.49
CA TYR A 322 -11.44 39.24 7.27
C TYR A 322 -11.20 38.57 8.63
N ASN A 323 -9.95 38.49 9.10
CA ASN A 323 -9.59 37.85 10.38
C ASN A 323 -10.18 36.43 10.54
N LEU A 324 -10.19 35.66 9.45
CA LEU A 324 -10.64 34.28 9.44
C LEU A 324 -9.52 33.37 9.96
N ASN A 325 -9.89 32.37 10.78
CA ASN A 325 -8.92 31.37 11.22
C ASN A 325 -8.41 30.61 10.00
N MET A 326 -7.09 30.50 9.87
CA MET A 326 -6.44 29.83 8.75
C MET A 326 -5.48 28.76 9.25
N VAL A 327 -5.24 27.77 8.41
CA VAL A 327 -4.36 26.66 8.72
C VAL A 327 -2.89 27.06 8.76
N ARG A 328 -2.06 26.35 9.55
CA ARG A 328 -0.61 26.58 9.59
C ARG A 328 0.03 26.23 8.24
N ILE A 329 1.08 26.94 7.87
CA ILE A 329 1.74 26.82 6.56
C ILE A 329 3.27 26.78 6.70
N ARG A 330 3.91 25.91 5.92
CA ARG A 330 5.34 25.94 5.61
C ARG A 330 5.51 26.11 4.10
N GLU A 331 6.46 26.94 3.67
CA GLU A 331 6.67 27.22 2.25
C GLU A 331 8.11 26.92 1.81
N VAL A 332 8.22 26.44 0.57
CA VAL A 332 9.48 26.28 -0.17
C VAL A 332 9.29 26.93 -1.52
N LYS A 333 9.94 28.08 -1.75
CA LYS A 333 9.76 28.90 -2.95
C LYS A 333 10.94 28.77 -3.92
N GLY A 334 10.68 29.04 -5.19
CA GLY A 334 11.71 29.24 -6.22
C GLY A 334 12.37 27.96 -6.73
N ILE A 335 11.63 26.84 -6.83
CA ILE A 335 12.14 25.58 -7.37
C ILE A 335 12.23 25.69 -8.90
N LEU A 336 13.42 25.46 -9.45
CA LEU A 336 13.70 25.68 -10.88
C LEU A 336 13.89 24.40 -11.68
N SER A 337 13.97 23.23 -11.03
CA SER A 337 14.12 21.94 -11.73
C SER A 337 13.27 20.83 -11.11
N TYR A 338 12.91 19.84 -11.92
CA TYR A 338 12.12 18.70 -11.46
C TYR A 338 12.87 17.81 -10.46
N GLU A 339 14.19 17.70 -10.59
CA GLU A 339 15.04 17.00 -9.61
C GLU A 339 15.03 17.70 -8.26
N GLU A 340 15.18 19.03 -8.26
CA GLU A 340 15.05 19.82 -7.03
C GLU A 340 13.66 19.65 -6.41
N LEU A 341 12.59 19.69 -7.22
CA LEU A 341 11.23 19.44 -6.75
C LEU A 341 11.11 18.10 -6.02
N LYS A 342 11.63 17.01 -6.62
CA LYS A 342 11.62 15.68 -5.99
C LYS A 342 12.35 15.67 -4.65
N ILE A 343 13.53 16.28 -4.57
CA ILE A 343 14.33 16.34 -3.34
C ILE A 343 13.60 17.12 -2.25
N LYS A 344 13.07 18.31 -2.57
CA LYS A 344 12.35 19.14 -1.61
C LYS A 344 11.06 18.47 -1.14
N LEU A 345 10.33 17.83 -2.04
CA LEU A 345 9.10 17.11 -1.71
C LEU A 345 9.36 15.84 -0.89
N GLN A 346 10.46 15.12 -1.15
CA GLN A 346 10.89 14.00 -0.32
C GLN A 346 11.24 14.46 1.09
N LYS A 347 11.96 15.58 1.23
CA LYS A 347 12.28 16.17 2.54
C LYS A 347 11.00 16.54 3.32
N GLU A 348 10.03 17.17 2.67
CA GLU A 348 8.73 17.47 3.30
C GLU A 348 7.98 16.18 3.68
N PHE A 349 8.01 15.16 2.83
CA PHE A 349 7.43 13.84 3.13
C PHE A 349 8.08 13.24 4.38
N ASP A 350 9.41 13.16 4.43
CA ASP A 350 10.16 12.56 5.53
C ASP A 350 9.88 13.27 6.86
N GLN A 351 9.86 14.61 6.83
CA GLN A 351 9.57 15.44 7.99
C GLN A 351 8.14 15.20 8.51
N VAL A 352 7.14 15.16 7.64
CA VAL A 352 5.75 14.92 8.05
C VAL A 352 5.57 13.47 8.52
N ALA A 353 6.11 12.49 7.79
CA ALA A 353 5.94 11.07 8.11
C ALA A 353 6.51 10.70 9.49
N SER A 354 7.68 11.25 9.85
CA SER A 354 8.34 11.05 11.15
C SER A 354 7.82 11.96 12.26
N GLY A 355 6.99 12.95 11.94
CA GLY A 355 6.46 13.92 12.89
C GLY A 355 5.46 13.31 13.87
N LYS A 356 5.38 13.92 15.05
CA LYS A 356 4.40 13.58 16.08
C LYS A 356 3.00 14.00 15.68
N ILE A 357 2.00 13.19 16.03
CA ILE A 357 0.61 13.55 15.77
C ILE A 357 0.21 14.83 16.49
N GLU A 358 0.81 15.16 17.65
CA GLU A 358 0.55 16.41 18.37
C GLU A 358 1.07 17.66 17.61
N ASP A 359 2.19 17.51 16.91
CA ASP A 359 2.86 18.61 16.21
C ASP A 359 2.39 18.74 14.76
N GLU A 360 2.25 17.62 14.05
CA GLU A 360 1.93 17.48 12.63
C GLU A 360 0.49 17.01 12.35
N GLY A 361 -0.31 16.69 13.38
CA GLY A 361 -1.70 16.29 13.22
C GLY A 361 -1.86 15.03 12.35
N GLU A 362 -2.85 15.05 11.45
CA GLU A 362 -2.95 14.03 10.41
C GLU A 362 -1.75 14.07 9.44
N GLY A 363 -1.15 15.24 9.26
CA GLY A 363 -0.01 15.50 8.39
C GLY A 363 -0.17 16.84 7.67
N GLY A 364 0.10 16.87 6.37
CA GLY A 364 0.05 18.07 5.55
C GLY A 364 -0.64 17.86 4.21
N VAL A 365 -1.11 18.94 3.60
CA VAL A 365 -1.51 19.00 2.19
C VAL A 365 -0.55 19.92 1.49
N VAL A 366 0.26 19.37 0.58
CA VAL A 366 1.20 20.14 -0.21
C VAL A 366 0.48 20.66 -1.45
N TYR A 367 0.44 21.97 -1.58
CA TYR A 367 -0.01 22.67 -2.78
C TYR A 367 1.21 22.95 -3.65
N ILE A 368 1.14 22.50 -4.89
CA ILE A 368 2.15 22.76 -5.90
C ILE A 368 1.65 23.92 -6.75
N VAL A 369 2.34 25.06 -6.67
CA VAL A 369 1.97 26.31 -7.33
C VAL A 369 3.04 26.65 -8.35
N SER A 370 2.67 26.81 -9.62
CA SER A 370 3.58 27.32 -10.64
C SER A 370 3.50 28.84 -10.68
N GLU A 371 4.64 29.50 -10.91
CA GLU A 371 4.73 30.93 -11.15
C GLU A 371 5.48 31.20 -12.45
N ASN A 372 4.88 31.98 -13.34
CA ASN A 372 5.53 32.40 -14.57
C ASN A 372 6.61 33.44 -14.27
N LEU A 373 7.86 33.18 -14.67
CA LEU A 373 8.99 34.06 -14.35
C LEU A 373 8.88 35.46 -14.99
N LYS A 374 8.15 35.59 -16.11
CA LYS A 374 7.97 36.87 -16.82
C LYS A 374 6.78 37.66 -16.30
N THR A 375 5.63 37.01 -16.14
CA THR A 375 4.37 37.69 -15.77
C THR A 375 4.14 37.73 -14.26
N GLN A 376 4.87 36.92 -13.48
CA GLN A 376 4.65 36.69 -12.05
C GLN A 376 3.25 36.12 -11.76
N GLU A 377 2.57 35.58 -12.78
CA GLU A 377 1.26 34.95 -12.62
C GLU A 377 1.42 33.60 -11.93
N GLN A 378 0.67 33.41 -10.84
CA GLN A 378 0.65 32.17 -10.07
C GLN A 378 -0.59 31.32 -10.37
N LYS A 379 -0.41 30.00 -10.40
CA LYS A 379 -1.48 29.03 -10.57
C LYS A 379 -1.23 27.80 -9.68
N THR A 380 -2.23 27.40 -8.90
CA THR A 380 -2.22 26.09 -8.22
C THR A 380 -2.47 24.99 -9.25
N ILE A 381 -1.46 24.16 -9.49
CA ILE A 381 -1.49 23.12 -10.53
C ILE A 381 -1.89 21.75 -9.97
N SER A 382 -1.46 21.41 -8.75
CA SER A 382 -1.85 20.16 -8.11
C SER A 382 -1.72 20.23 -6.59
N CYS A 383 -2.28 19.22 -5.92
CA CYS A 383 -2.15 19.02 -4.48
C CYS A 383 -1.84 17.55 -4.19
N CYS A 384 -1.15 17.26 -3.09
CA CYS A 384 -1.03 15.91 -2.54
C CYS A 384 -1.07 15.93 -1.01
N LYS A 385 -1.35 14.78 -0.40
CA LYS A 385 -1.40 14.61 1.05
C LYS A 385 -0.13 13.92 1.52
N LEU A 386 0.44 14.45 2.59
CA LEU A 386 1.46 13.84 3.41
C LEU A 386 0.79 13.45 4.72
N LYS A 387 1.03 12.24 5.23
CA LYS A 387 0.45 11.78 6.49
C LYS A 387 1.53 11.32 7.44
N THR A 388 1.36 11.60 8.72
CA THR A 388 2.26 11.08 9.74
C THR A 388 2.10 9.55 9.81
N THR A 389 3.20 8.83 10.04
CA THR A 389 3.15 7.37 10.27
C THR A 389 2.27 7.06 11.49
N GLU A 390 2.37 7.88 12.54
CA GLU A 390 1.57 7.75 13.76
C GLU A 390 0.06 7.86 13.49
N TYR A 391 -0.38 8.84 12.69
CA TYR A 391 -1.79 8.94 12.29
C TYR A 391 -2.26 7.70 11.53
N ASN A 392 -1.45 7.19 10.59
CA ASN A 392 -1.80 5.99 9.81
C ASN A 392 -1.97 4.76 10.71
N ILE A 393 -1.12 4.62 11.73
CA ILE A 393 -1.21 3.56 12.74
C ILE A 393 -2.52 3.67 13.54
N TYR A 394 -2.83 4.85 14.09
CA TYR A 394 -4.08 5.06 14.85
C TYR A 394 -5.32 4.87 13.98
N ARG A 395 -5.31 5.36 12.73
CA ARG A 395 -6.39 5.15 11.77
C ARG A 395 -6.59 3.68 11.48
N LYS A 396 -5.50 2.93 11.25
CA LYS A 396 -5.56 1.48 11.03
C LYS A 396 -6.14 0.76 12.24
N LEU A 397 -5.72 1.15 13.45
CA LEU A 397 -6.25 0.59 14.70
C LEU A 397 -7.76 0.84 14.79
N ARG A 398 -8.21 2.08 14.58
CA ARG A 398 -9.64 2.46 14.59
C ARG A 398 -10.47 1.60 13.63
N GLU A 399 -10.05 1.49 12.37
CA GLU A 399 -10.81 0.70 11.39
C GLU A 399 -10.82 -0.79 11.74
N MET A 400 -9.72 -1.34 12.27
CA MET A 400 -9.70 -2.73 12.72
C MET A 400 -10.56 -2.98 13.96
N LEU A 401 -10.64 -2.02 14.89
CA LEU A 401 -11.54 -2.09 16.04
C LEU A 401 -13.01 -1.99 15.62
N LYS A 402 -13.35 -1.12 14.64
CA LYS A 402 -14.69 -1.04 14.06
C LYS A 402 -15.12 -2.37 13.43
N LEU A 403 -14.25 -2.95 12.60
CA LEU A 403 -14.46 -4.28 12.04
C LEU A 403 -14.60 -5.35 13.14
N SER A 404 -13.92 -5.15 14.27
CA SER A 404 -14.00 -6.06 15.41
C SER A 404 -15.34 -6.04 16.13
N LEU A 405 -16.01 -4.88 16.19
CA LEU A 405 -17.37 -4.75 16.72
C LEU A 405 -18.42 -5.28 15.73
N GLN A 406 -18.17 -5.18 14.42
CA GLN A 406 -19.10 -5.71 13.41
C GLN A 406 -19.04 -7.23 13.31
N LYS A 407 -17.85 -7.83 13.45
CA LYS A 407 -17.63 -9.27 13.32
C LYS A 407 -16.82 -9.78 14.50
N LYS A 408 -17.46 -10.59 15.35
CA LYS A 408 -16.79 -11.29 16.44
C LYS A 408 -15.78 -12.27 15.82
N THR A 409 -14.51 -11.94 15.95
CA THR A 409 -13.40 -12.81 15.57
C THR A 409 -12.34 -12.71 16.64
N GLU A 410 -11.57 -13.78 16.82
CA GLU A 410 -10.51 -13.88 17.83
C GLU A 410 -9.51 -12.71 17.75
N SER A 411 -9.29 -12.03 18.87
CA SER A 411 -8.37 -10.89 19.00
C SER A 411 -6.92 -11.25 18.68
N GLY A 412 -6.48 -12.50 18.94
CA GLY A 412 -5.13 -12.94 18.62
C GLY A 412 -4.78 -12.75 17.14
N ARG A 413 -5.67 -13.16 16.23
CA ARG A 413 -5.48 -13.01 14.78
C ARG A 413 -5.51 -11.55 14.33
N LYS A 414 -6.34 -10.72 14.97
CA LYS A 414 -6.43 -9.27 14.69
C LYS A 414 -5.16 -8.53 15.12
N ASN A 415 -4.62 -8.85 16.29
CA ASN A 415 -3.36 -8.30 16.78
C ASN A 415 -2.20 -8.61 15.82
N GLU A 416 -2.08 -9.86 15.39
CA GLU A 416 -1.01 -10.25 14.46
C GLU A 416 -1.15 -9.55 13.11
N ARG A 417 -2.37 -9.46 12.57
CA ARG A 417 -2.62 -8.69 11.35
C ARG A 417 -2.30 -7.20 11.52
N PHE A 418 -2.68 -6.61 12.66
CA PHE A 418 -2.37 -5.21 12.95
C PHE A 418 -0.86 -4.99 13.02
N LYS A 419 -0.13 -5.90 13.68
CA LYS A 419 1.33 -5.90 13.76
C LYS A 419 1.98 -5.87 12.37
N GLN A 420 1.62 -6.81 11.50
CA GLN A 420 2.15 -6.89 10.14
C GLN A 420 1.90 -5.61 9.33
N GLU A 421 0.73 -5.00 9.50
CA GLU A 421 0.37 -3.77 8.80
C GLU A 421 1.12 -2.55 9.35
N VAL A 422 1.33 -2.47 10.66
CA VAL A 422 2.11 -1.41 11.31
C VAL A 422 3.59 -1.50 10.95
N GLU A 423 4.16 -2.71 10.98
CA GLU A 423 5.54 -2.97 10.55
C GLU A 423 5.75 -2.54 9.10
N LYS A 424 4.82 -2.91 8.21
CA LYS A 424 4.84 -2.47 6.81
C LYS A 424 4.72 -0.95 6.64
N MET A 425 3.82 -0.30 7.38
CA MET A 425 3.67 1.17 7.32
C MET A 425 4.93 1.90 7.83
N SER A 426 5.71 1.25 8.69
CA SER A 426 6.88 1.83 9.33
C SER A 426 8.20 1.42 8.66
N GLU A 427 8.15 0.72 7.52
CA GLU A 427 9.33 0.24 6.79
C GLU A 427 10.25 1.38 6.33
N HIS A 428 9.66 2.53 5.98
CA HIS A 428 10.41 3.68 5.50
C HIS A 428 10.55 4.80 6.54
N HIS A 429 9.58 4.94 7.44
CA HIS A 429 9.53 6.03 8.41
C HIS A 429 9.01 5.50 9.73
N LEU A 430 9.89 5.44 10.73
CA LEU A 430 9.50 5.04 12.07
C LEU A 430 8.57 6.08 12.69
N PRO A 431 7.52 5.66 13.40
CA PRO A 431 6.71 6.58 14.18
C PRO A 431 7.52 7.14 15.36
N PRO A 432 7.10 8.28 15.95
CA PRO A 432 7.82 8.93 17.05
C PRO A 432 7.94 8.10 18.34
N LYS A 433 7.00 7.17 18.54
CA LYS A 433 7.02 6.19 19.64
C LYS A 433 7.44 4.82 19.08
N PRO A 434 8.07 3.95 19.87
CA PRO A 434 8.43 2.61 19.40
C PRO A 434 7.21 1.80 18.93
N LEU A 435 7.40 0.88 17.97
CA LEU A 435 6.30 0.03 17.48
C LEU A 435 5.62 -0.74 18.61
N ASP A 436 6.39 -1.25 19.57
CA ASP A 436 5.87 -1.98 20.74
C ASP A 436 4.85 -1.19 21.56
N TYR A 437 4.97 0.14 21.61
CA TYR A 437 3.98 1.00 22.24
C TYR A 437 2.62 0.86 21.55
N TYR A 438 2.58 0.97 20.22
CA TYR A 438 1.34 0.86 19.46
C TYR A 438 0.78 -0.55 19.44
N LEU A 439 1.65 -1.58 19.41
CA LEU A 439 1.24 -2.98 19.48
C LEU A 439 0.64 -3.32 20.84
N ALA A 440 1.21 -2.80 21.93
CA ALA A 440 0.65 -2.95 23.27
C ALA A 440 -0.69 -2.23 23.39
N LEU A 441 -0.79 -0.99 22.89
CA LEU A 441 -2.03 -0.23 22.87
C LEU A 441 -3.14 -0.95 22.09
N ALA A 442 -2.79 -1.50 20.92
CA ALA A 442 -3.72 -2.30 20.11
C ALA A 442 -4.17 -3.56 20.84
N LYS A 443 -3.25 -4.30 21.46
CA LYS A 443 -3.57 -5.49 22.27
C LYS A 443 -4.58 -5.18 23.36
N HIS A 444 -4.36 -4.10 24.11
CA HIS A 444 -5.29 -3.66 25.15
C HIS A 444 -6.63 -3.21 24.57
N SER A 445 -6.63 -2.52 23.42
CA SER A 445 -7.84 -2.07 22.74
C SER A 445 -8.68 -3.25 22.26
N PHE A 446 -8.09 -4.24 21.57
CA PHE A 446 -8.82 -5.43 21.13
C PHE A 446 -9.36 -6.26 22.30
N ALA A 447 -8.59 -6.42 23.39
CA ALA A 447 -9.07 -7.09 24.59
C ALA A 447 -10.26 -6.37 25.23
N TYR A 448 -10.25 -5.03 25.22
CA TYR A 448 -11.39 -4.24 25.68
C TYR A 448 -12.62 -4.41 24.78
N ILE A 449 -12.46 -4.40 23.45
CA ILE A 449 -13.55 -4.69 22.51
C ILE A 449 -14.13 -6.08 22.75
N ASP A 450 -13.31 -7.11 22.89
CA ASP A 450 -13.79 -8.48 23.13
C ASP A 450 -14.63 -8.59 24.41
N LYS A 451 -14.21 -7.91 25.48
CA LYS A 451 -14.94 -7.88 26.75
C LYS A 451 -16.27 -7.12 26.66
N ASN A 452 -16.33 -6.09 25.83
CA ASN A 452 -17.48 -5.17 25.73
C ASN A 452 -18.23 -5.29 24.38
N PHE A 453 -18.04 -6.39 23.65
CA PHE A 453 -18.53 -6.54 22.28
C PHE A 453 -20.05 -6.30 22.14
N ASN A 454 -20.83 -6.71 23.14
CA ASN A 454 -22.29 -6.55 23.14
C ASN A 454 -22.78 -5.18 23.67
N THR A 455 -21.92 -4.41 24.33
CA THR A 455 -22.31 -3.18 25.03
C THR A 455 -21.73 -1.92 24.41
N LEU A 456 -20.66 -2.04 23.63
CA LEU A 456 -19.98 -0.90 23.03
C LEU A 456 -20.61 -0.55 21.67
N SER A 457 -21.12 0.67 21.55
CA SER A 457 -21.62 1.18 20.27
C SER A 457 -20.46 1.40 19.27
N PRO A 458 -20.63 1.05 17.97
CA PRO A 458 -19.68 1.41 16.91
C PRO A 458 -19.40 2.92 16.83
N ASP A 459 -20.33 3.76 17.26
CA ASP A 459 -20.22 5.22 17.25
C ASP A 459 -19.10 5.72 18.15
N VAL A 460 -18.81 5.02 19.26
CA VAL A 460 -17.68 5.37 20.15
C VAL A 460 -16.37 5.33 19.38
N LEU A 461 -16.17 4.31 18.54
CA LEU A 461 -14.97 4.22 17.71
C LEU A 461 -15.00 5.14 16.49
N ARG A 462 -16.18 5.62 16.08
CA ARG A 462 -16.33 6.49 14.92
C ARG A 462 -16.12 7.95 15.27
N TYR A 463 -16.70 8.39 16.37
CA TYR A 463 -16.83 9.79 16.75
C TYR A 463 -16.13 10.16 18.07
N GLU A 464 -15.82 9.18 18.91
CA GLU A 464 -15.17 9.36 20.22
C GLU A 464 -13.88 8.54 20.35
N PHE A 465 -13.21 8.30 19.21
CA PHE A 465 -12.05 7.39 19.17
C PHE A 465 -10.90 7.87 20.06
N ILE A 466 -10.68 9.17 20.16
CA ILE A 466 -9.65 9.75 21.03
C ILE A 466 -9.94 9.45 22.48
N SER A 467 -11.17 9.74 22.95
CA SER A 467 -11.62 9.43 24.32
C SER A 467 -11.48 7.94 24.62
N PHE A 468 -11.81 7.08 23.65
CA PHE A 468 -11.59 5.64 23.75
C PHE A 468 -10.11 5.30 23.94
N ILE A 469 -9.19 5.84 23.14
CA ILE A 469 -7.75 5.57 23.26
C ILE A 469 -7.18 6.13 24.57
N GLU A 470 -7.59 7.32 25.00
CA GLU A 470 -7.21 7.91 26.29
C GLU A 470 -7.63 7.00 27.46
N ASP A 471 -8.84 6.42 27.39
CA ASP A 471 -9.32 5.44 28.37
C ASP A 471 -8.52 4.14 28.38
N ILE A 472 -8.17 3.61 27.21
CA ILE A 472 -7.31 2.42 27.11
C ILE A 472 -5.93 2.74 27.67
N TYR A 473 -5.37 3.90 27.32
CA TYR A 473 -4.07 4.36 27.81
C TYR A 473 -4.06 4.45 29.34
N ARG A 474 -5.03 5.12 29.96
CA ARG A 474 -5.15 5.20 31.43
C ARG A 474 -5.22 3.83 32.11
N LYS A 475 -5.91 2.85 31.49
CA LYS A 475 -6.00 1.48 32.01
C LYS A 475 -4.72 0.67 31.80
N ALA A 476 -3.91 1.02 30.81
CA ALA A 476 -2.68 0.32 30.44
C ALA A 476 -1.40 1.09 30.83
N GLU A 477 -1.54 2.21 31.54
CA GLU A 477 -0.51 3.23 31.73
C GLU A 477 0.78 2.67 32.30
N ALA A 478 0.71 1.81 33.32
CA ALA A 478 1.89 1.19 33.93
C ALA A 478 2.74 0.38 32.91
N ASN A 479 2.09 -0.33 31.98
CA ASN A 479 2.77 -1.10 30.94
C ASN A 479 3.27 -0.21 29.80
N LEU A 480 2.47 0.75 29.37
CA LEU A 480 2.81 1.64 28.25
C LEU A 480 3.91 2.63 28.62
N ASN A 481 3.90 3.16 29.85
CA ASN A 481 4.95 4.06 30.33
C ASN A 481 6.30 3.35 30.46
N GLN A 482 6.30 2.07 30.88
CA GLN A 482 7.51 1.26 30.82
C GLN A 482 8.03 1.10 29.39
N LEU A 483 7.18 0.87 28.39
CA LEU A 483 7.62 0.72 26.99
C LEU A 483 8.10 2.05 26.37
N SER A 484 7.44 3.17 26.71
CA SER A 484 7.84 4.50 26.25
C SER A 484 9.19 4.96 26.83
N SER A 485 9.51 4.53 28.06
CA SER A 485 10.77 4.84 28.73
C SER A 485 11.89 3.83 28.44
N LYS A 486 11.55 2.55 28.22
CA LYS A 486 12.52 1.47 27.91
C LYS A 486 13.30 1.69 26.61
N ASN A 487 12.81 2.52 25.69
CA ASN A 487 13.49 2.79 24.41
C ASN A 487 14.16 4.17 24.30
N LYS A 488 14.36 4.88 25.43
CA LYS A 488 15.61 5.65 25.62
C LYS A 488 16.74 4.74 26.11
N THR A 489 16.70 3.45 25.82
CA THR A 489 17.93 2.67 25.68
C THR A 489 18.66 3.26 24.49
N GLN A 490 19.50 4.24 24.79
CA GLN A 490 20.55 4.73 23.93
C GLN A 490 21.24 3.48 23.37
N ILE A 491 20.96 3.14 22.11
CA ILE A 491 21.55 1.97 21.45
C ILE A 491 23.05 2.21 21.49
N LYS A 492 23.75 1.51 22.38
CA LYS A 492 25.14 1.79 22.76
C LYS A 492 26.05 1.55 21.56
N PRO A 493 26.64 2.57 20.94
CA PRO A 493 27.61 2.38 19.87
C PRO A 493 28.74 1.46 20.37
N THR A 494 29.06 0.41 19.63
CA THR A 494 30.22 -0.46 19.90
C THR A 494 31.42 -0.07 19.04
N ARG A 495 31.23 0.83 18.06
CA ARG A 495 32.27 1.24 17.10
C ARG A 495 32.21 2.73 16.82
N ILE A 496 33.38 3.35 16.60
CA ILE A 496 33.50 4.73 16.13
C ILE A 496 34.03 4.72 14.70
N ILE A 497 33.35 5.44 13.81
CA ILE A 497 33.79 5.69 12.43
C ILE A 497 34.07 7.18 12.28
N LEU A 498 35.34 7.51 12.13
CA LEU A 498 35.81 8.88 11.92
C LEU A 498 35.93 9.14 10.41
N ILE A 499 35.20 10.11 9.89
CA ILE A 499 35.22 10.50 8.48
C ILE A 499 35.78 11.92 8.36
N THR A 500 36.78 12.14 7.52
CA THR A 500 37.38 13.47 7.30
C THR A 500 37.80 13.67 5.83
N PRO A 501 37.75 14.90 5.28
CA PRO A 501 38.37 15.18 3.99
C PRO A 501 39.84 14.73 3.94
N PRO A 502 40.33 14.24 2.78
CA PRO A 502 41.72 13.84 2.57
C PRO A 502 42.72 14.93 3.00
N GLY A 503 43.72 14.58 3.81
CA GLY A 503 44.79 15.52 4.20
C GLY A 503 44.38 16.64 5.16
N LEU A 504 43.13 16.67 5.66
CA LEU A 504 42.73 17.65 6.68
C LEU A 504 43.36 17.33 8.05
N LEU A 505 43.26 16.08 8.51
CA LEU A 505 43.88 15.62 9.74
C LEU A 505 45.24 14.98 9.46
N LYS A 506 46.24 15.38 10.25
CA LYS A 506 47.58 14.76 10.23
C LYS A 506 47.57 13.42 10.97
N ASP A 507 48.44 12.50 10.56
CA ASP A 507 48.61 11.18 11.22
C ASP A 507 48.86 11.30 12.73
N GLU A 508 49.59 12.32 13.17
CA GLU A 508 49.82 12.60 14.59
C GLU A 508 48.51 12.80 15.37
N THR A 509 47.55 13.52 14.77
CA THR A 509 46.22 13.76 15.37
C THR A 509 45.40 12.47 15.38
N VAL A 510 45.40 11.71 14.29
CA VAL A 510 44.68 10.43 14.19
C VAL A 510 45.22 9.42 15.21
N ASN A 511 46.54 9.32 15.35
CA ASN A 511 47.19 8.47 16.35
C ASN A 511 46.88 8.93 17.78
N LYS A 512 46.82 10.24 18.02
CA LYS A 512 46.41 10.80 19.31
C LYS A 512 44.98 10.43 19.65
N ILE A 513 44.04 10.52 18.69
CA ILE A 513 42.65 10.08 18.84
C ILE A 513 42.60 8.59 19.19
N ALA A 514 43.24 7.73 18.37
CA ALA A 514 43.24 6.29 18.58
C ALA A 514 43.80 5.88 19.95
N LYS A 515 44.90 6.52 20.37
CA LYS A 515 45.47 6.30 21.71
C LYS A 515 44.52 6.74 22.82
N THR A 516 43.78 7.83 22.62
CA THR A 516 42.83 8.37 23.60
C THR A 516 41.65 7.44 23.83
N ILE A 517 41.15 6.80 22.76
CA ILE A 517 40.06 5.80 22.84
C ILE A 517 40.56 4.36 23.01
N GLN A 518 41.86 4.15 23.21
CA GLN A 518 42.49 2.84 23.38
C GLN A 518 42.22 1.86 22.21
N ALA A 519 42.12 2.37 20.97
CA ALA A 519 41.96 1.53 19.80
C ALA A 519 43.27 0.78 19.48
N GLU A 520 43.25 -0.56 19.55
CA GLU A 520 44.41 -1.41 19.27
C GLU A 520 44.82 -1.40 17.79
N GLN A 521 43.87 -1.16 16.88
CA GLN A 521 44.08 -1.10 15.44
C GLN A 521 43.27 0.03 14.83
N ILE A 522 43.90 0.81 13.95
CA ILE A 522 43.25 1.85 13.13
C ILE A 522 43.13 1.28 11.73
N GLU A 523 41.90 1.00 11.29
CA GLU A 523 41.66 0.65 9.89
C GLU A 523 41.44 1.94 9.09
N THR A 524 42.42 2.27 8.25
CA THR A 524 42.31 3.39 7.31
C THR A 524 41.79 2.90 5.96
N ALA A 525 40.65 3.41 5.50
CA ALA A 525 40.13 3.06 4.18
C ALA A 525 40.03 4.27 3.25
N TRP A 526 40.40 4.03 2.00
CA TRP A 526 40.46 5.04 0.94
C TRP A 526 39.62 4.70 -0.29
N ARG A 527 38.84 3.61 -0.26
CA ARG A 527 38.01 3.16 -1.39
C ARG A 527 36.56 3.58 -1.18
N GLU A 528 35.93 4.09 -2.25
CA GLU A 528 34.47 4.15 -2.31
C GLU A 528 33.92 2.72 -2.21
N ASP A 529 32.80 2.57 -1.52
CA ASP A 529 32.05 1.31 -1.36
C ASP A 529 32.73 0.18 -0.59
N GLN A 530 33.80 0.47 0.16
CA GLN A 530 34.37 -0.52 1.07
C GLN A 530 33.37 -0.82 2.20
N GLU A 531 33.04 -2.11 2.39
CA GLU A 531 32.27 -2.54 3.55
C GLU A 531 33.06 -2.27 4.83
N ILE A 532 32.36 -1.75 5.84
CA ILE A 532 32.93 -1.47 7.15
C ILE A 532 33.34 -2.81 7.79
N THR A 533 34.62 -2.95 8.08
CA THR A 533 35.24 -4.14 8.69
C THR A 533 35.02 -4.17 10.20
N THR A 534 35.48 -5.24 10.87
CA THR A 534 35.12 -5.58 12.26
C THR A 534 35.85 -4.76 13.35
N SER A 535 36.71 -3.81 13.00
CA SER A 535 37.47 -3.03 13.99
C SER A 535 36.61 -2.05 14.80
N HIS A 536 37.06 -1.73 16.01
CA HIS A 536 36.38 -0.80 16.92
C HIS A 536 36.52 0.67 16.48
N PHE A 537 37.55 1.00 15.69
CA PHE A 537 37.82 2.34 15.19
C PHE A 537 38.22 2.33 13.72
N ASN A 538 37.40 2.96 12.88
CA ASN A 538 37.67 3.11 11.45
C ASN A 538 37.93 4.58 11.13
N PHE A 539 38.97 4.83 10.34
CA PHE A 539 39.31 6.16 9.83
C PHE A 539 39.14 6.21 8.32
N LEU A 540 38.17 6.98 7.86
CA LEU A 540 37.73 6.99 6.46
C LEU A 540 37.91 8.39 5.85
N HIS A 541 38.30 8.42 4.59
CA HIS A 541 38.35 9.66 3.80
C HIS A 541 37.24 9.77 2.75
N MET A 542 36.41 8.73 2.63
CA MET A 542 35.34 8.59 1.66
C MET A 542 34.04 8.16 2.36
N VAL A 543 32.90 8.32 1.67
CA VAL A 543 31.60 7.82 2.15
C VAL A 543 31.62 6.28 2.15
N PRO A 544 31.41 5.61 3.30
CA PRO A 544 31.32 4.16 3.35
C PRO A 544 29.99 3.64 2.81
N ARG A 545 29.96 2.39 2.36
CA ARG A 545 28.71 1.67 2.10
C ARG A 545 28.23 1.02 3.41
N ILE A 546 27.06 1.44 3.89
CA ILE A 546 26.39 0.80 5.02
C ILE A 546 25.57 -0.37 4.48
N SER A 547 25.93 -1.60 4.84
CA SER A 547 25.17 -2.81 4.50
C SER A 547 24.10 -3.09 5.57
N GLU A 548 23.05 -3.85 5.23
CA GLU A 548 22.03 -4.29 6.21
C GLU A 548 22.67 -5.01 7.42
N LYS A 549 23.77 -5.74 7.20
CA LYS A 549 24.55 -6.36 8.28
C LYS A 549 25.23 -5.35 9.20
N SER A 550 25.66 -4.20 8.68
CA SER A 550 26.25 -3.13 9.48
C SER A 550 25.19 -2.21 10.12
N GLN A 551 23.96 -2.18 9.60
CA GLN A 551 22.81 -1.57 10.31
C GLN A 551 22.49 -2.31 11.63
N GLN A 552 22.83 -3.59 11.74
CA GLN A 552 22.71 -4.36 12.98
C GLN A 552 23.85 -4.10 13.98
N GLN A 553 24.90 -3.38 13.57
CA GLN A 553 26.03 -3.05 14.44
C GLN A 553 25.83 -1.64 14.99
N ASN A 554 26.10 -1.43 16.29
CA ASN A 554 25.96 -0.12 16.89
C ASN A 554 27.18 0.73 16.50
N ILE A 555 27.01 1.69 15.60
CA ILE A 555 28.09 2.50 15.03
C ILE A 555 27.87 3.97 15.42
N PHE A 556 28.93 4.67 15.82
CA PHE A 556 28.94 6.12 16.01
C PHE A 556 29.77 6.80 14.92
N PHE A 557 29.16 7.70 14.15
CA PHE A 557 29.82 8.41 13.06
C PHE A 557 30.30 9.79 13.51
N THR A 558 31.60 10.06 13.43
CA THR A 558 32.15 11.40 13.67
C THR A 558 32.66 11.94 12.34
N LEU A 559 32.06 13.02 11.85
CA LEU A 559 32.49 13.67 10.61
C LEU A 559 33.18 14.99 10.94
N ILE A 560 34.40 15.19 10.43
CA ILE A 560 35.23 16.35 10.76
C ILE A 560 35.52 17.17 9.50
N GLY A 561 35.29 18.47 9.58
CA GLY A 561 35.72 19.45 8.59
C GLY A 561 35.05 19.37 7.22
N PHE A 562 33.83 18.84 7.17
CA PHE A 562 32.93 18.99 6.03
C PHE A 562 32.17 20.31 6.12
N ASP A 563 32.92 21.40 6.19
CA ASP A 563 32.48 22.78 6.08
C ASP A 563 33.37 23.51 5.06
N GLU A 564 32.98 24.72 4.65
CA GLU A 564 33.68 25.46 3.61
C GLU A 564 35.17 25.70 3.92
N ASN A 565 35.50 25.99 5.19
CA ASN A 565 36.89 26.23 5.60
C ASN A 565 37.71 24.93 5.56
N GLY A 566 37.12 23.81 5.99
CA GLY A 566 37.77 22.50 5.98
C GLY A 566 38.06 22.02 4.57
N LEU A 567 37.16 22.27 3.61
CA LEU A 567 37.38 21.96 2.21
C LEU A 567 38.49 22.81 1.60
N GLN A 568 38.51 24.12 1.87
CA GLN A 568 39.60 25.00 1.40
C GLN A 568 40.95 24.58 1.99
N GLN A 569 40.98 24.25 3.29
CA GLN A 569 42.18 23.76 3.96
C GLN A 569 42.63 22.40 3.41
N CYS A 570 41.69 21.50 3.11
CA CYS A 570 41.95 20.22 2.45
C CYS A 570 42.62 20.41 1.09
N VAL A 571 42.08 21.30 0.23
CA VAL A 571 42.67 21.60 -1.08
C VAL A 571 44.09 22.14 -0.92
N LYS A 572 44.28 23.11 -0.03
CA LYS A 572 45.60 23.69 0.27
C LYS A 572 46.60 22.65 0.79
N ASN A 573 46.16 21.75 1.67
CA ASN A 573 47.01 20.68 2.20
C ASN A 573 47.41 19.70 1.08
N LEU A 574 46.47 19.30 0.23
CA LEU A 574 46.75 18.44 -0.92
C LEU A 574 47.69 19.10 -1.94
N GLU A 575 47.60 20.41 -2.13
CA GLU A 575 48.53 21.17 -2.99
C GLU A 575 49.94 21.21 -2.40
N ASN A 576 50.07 21.50 -1.10
CA ASN A 576 51.37 21.51 -0.42
C ASN A 576 51.99 20.11 -0.37
N GLU A 577 51.18 19.06 -0.18
CA GLU A 577 51.67 17.69 -0.17
C GLU A 577 52.31 17.32 -1.52
N VAL A 578 51.79 17.78 -2.67
CA VAL A 578 52.36 17.52 -4.00
C VAL A 578 53.84 17.91 -4.08
N GLU A 579 54.24 18.98 -3.39
CA GLU A 579 55.63 19.42 -3.35
C GLU A 579 56.51 18.50 -2.49
N THR A 580 55.97 18.02 -1.37
CA THR A 580 56.63 17.08 -0.43
C THR A 580 56.69 15.64 -0.95
N LEU A 581 55.73 15.26 -1.79
CA LEU A 581 55.41 13.89 -2.23
C LEU A 581 56.42 13.21 -3.15
N ARG A 582 57.44 13.93 -3.63
CA ARG A 582 58.54 13.28 -4.38
C ARG A 582 59.36 12.29 -3.54
N LYS A 583 59.08 12.11 -2.24
CA LYS A 583 59.90 11.31 -1.32
C LYS A 583 59.18 10.23 -0.48
N SER A 584 57.85 10.09 -0.51
CA SER A 584 57.13 9.12 0.36
C SER A 584 56.12 8.22 -0.37
N LYS A 585 55.89 7.01 0.18
CA LYS A 585 54.90 6.02 -0.32
C LYS A 585 53.54 6.27 0.33
N PHE A 586 52.60 6.82 -0.40
CA PHE A 586 51.18 6.90 0.01
C PHE A 586 50.32 5.80 -0.65
N CYS A 587 49.11 5.60 -0.13
CA CYS A 587 48.16 4.65 -0.71
C CYS A 587 47.69 5.10 -2.12
N SER A 588 47.32 4.16 -2.98
CA SER A 588 46.97 4.41 -4.39
C SER A 588 45.86 5.44 -4.62
N ASN A 589 44.97 5.60 -3.64
CA ASN A 589 43.76 6.41 -3.78
C ASN A 589 43.99 7.85 -3.32
N MET A 590 44.80 8.08 -2.30
CA MET A 590 45.31 9.42 -1.98
C MET A 590 46.09 9.98 -3.17
N PHE A 591 46.84 9.12 -3.86
CA PHE A 591 47.56 9.44 -5.09
C PHE A 591 46.65 9.98 -6.22
N GLN A 592 45.38 9.58 -6.28
CA GLN A 592 44.42 10.12 -7.25
C GLN A 592 44.03 11.57 -6.92
N TYR A 593 43.77 11.88 -5.64
CA TYR A 593 43.45 13.25 -5.20
C TYR A 593 44.64 14.20 -5.41
N ILE A 594 45.83 13.74 -5.03
CA ILE A 594 47.10 14.46 -5.20
C ILE A 594 47.36 14.77 -6.68
N ASN A 595 47.22 13.78 -7.57
CA ASN A 595 47.55 13.94 -9.00
C ASN A 595 46.40 14.52 -9.83
N SER A 596 45.22 14.74 -9.23
CA SER A 596 44.14 15.42 -9.93
C SER A 596 44.60 16.82 -10.35
N LYS A 597 44.40 17.14 -11.63
CA LYS A 597 44.61 18.50 -12.17
C LYS A 597 43.61 19.50 -11.60
N ASN A 598 42.46 19.02 -11.10
CA ASN A 598 41.40 19.85 -10.54
C ASN A 598 41.02 19.32 -9.15
N LYS A 599 41.83 19.66 -8.14
CA LYS A 599 41.64 19.24 -6.74
C LYS A 599 40.35 19.81 -6.16
N GLN A 600 40.06 21.07 -6.47
CA GLN A 600 38.86 21.78 -6.06
C GLN A 600 37.60 21.01 -6.46
N GLN A 601 37.48 20.65 -7.74
CA GLN A 601 36.30 19.92 -8.25
C GLN A 601 36.13 18.53 -7.60
N MET A 602 37.23 17.82 -7.32
CA MET A 602 37.16 16.52 -6.64
C MET A 602 36.68 16.66 -5.19
N VAL A 603 37.15 17.69 -4.49
CA VAL A 603 36.74 17.99 -3.11
C VAL A 603 35.28 18.44 -3.06
N GLU A 604 34.82 19.24 -4.01
CA GLU A 604 33.41 19.63 -4.15
C GLU A 604 32.49 18.43 -4.42
N LEU A 605 32.93 17.49 -5.27
CA LEU A 605 32.18 16.26 -5.53
C LEU A 605 32.11 15.35 -4.30
N LEU A 606 33.20 15.23 -3.54
CA LEU A 606 33.19 14.50 -2.27
C LEU A 606 32.25 15.17 -1.27
N PHE A 607 32.24 16.50 -1.23
CA PHE A 607 31.37 17.27 -0.35
C PHE A 607 29.89 17.03 -0.67
N SER A 608 29.49 17.05 -1.95
CA SER A 608 28.11 16.78 -2.34
C SER A 608 27.67 15.37 -1.91
N LYS A 609 28.55 14.37 -2.06
CA LYS A 609 28.30 12.99 -1.60
C LYS A 609 28.16 12.92 -0.07
N ILE A 610 29.01 13.63 0.68
CA ILE A 610 28.94 13.67 2.14
C ILE A 610 27.69 14.39 2.63
N GLN A 611 27.20 15.43 1.95
CA GLN A 611 25.93 16.07 2.33
C GLN A 611 24.74 15.11 2.21
N ILE A 612 24.73 14.28 1.17
CA ILE A 612 23.74 13.19 1.03
C ILE A 612 23.89 12.20 2.20
N PHE A 613 25.12 11.81 2.53
CA PHE A 613 25.40 10.89 3.63
C PHE A 613 25.04 11.46 5.01
N ILE A 614 25.29 12.73 5.28
CA ILE A 614 24.88 13.43 6.51
C ILE A 614 23.36 13.43 6.63
N THR A 615 22.64 13.59 5.52
CA THR A 615 21.18 13.52 5.51
C THR A 615 20.70 12.12 5.90
N LEU A 616 21.34 11.08 5.37
CA LEU A 616 21.10 9.69 5.78
C LEU A 616 21.39 9.48 7.27
N LEU A 617 22.53 9.94 7.78
CA LEU A 617 22.89 9.81 9.20
C LEU A 617 21.93 10.57 10.12
N LYS A 618 21.43 11.75 9.70
CA LYS A 618 20.42 12.49 10.46
C LYS A 618 19.11 11.72 10.59
N ASN A 619 18.73 10.98 9.55
CA ASN A 619 17.49 10.21 9.51
C ASN A 619 17.63 8.90 10.29
N ASP A 620 18.66 8.12 9.99
CA ASP A 620 18.78 6.73 10.44
C ASP A 620 19.64 6.59 11.72
N TYR A 621 20.50 7.57 12.00
CA TYR A 621 21.52 7.53 13.06
C TYR A 621 21.52 8.80 13.93
N SER A 622 20.38 9.46 14.11
CA SER A 622 20.27 10.80 14.75
C SER A 622 21.00 10.96 16.09
N ASN A 623 21.07 9.91 16.92
CA ASN A 623 21.76 9.90 18.22
C ASN A 623 23.16 9.27 18.18
N GLN A 624 23.60 8.88 16.99
CA GLN A 624 24.80 8.09 16.72
C GLN A 624 25.71 8.76 15.70
N PHE A 625 25.63 10.09 15.55
CA PHE A 625 26.59 10.83 14.76
C PHE A 625 26.89 12.22 15.34
N ARG A 626 28.05 12.78 14.97
CA ARG A 626 28.46 14.14 15.30
C ARG A 626 29.18 14.79 14.12
N LEU A 627 28.92 16.08 13.93
CA LEU A 627 29.68 16.95 13.03
C LEU A 627 30.63 17.82 13.86
N ILE A 628 31.89 17.90 13.44
CA ILE A 628 32.92 18.73 14.07
C ILE A 628 33.44 19.72 13.02
N ASP A 629 33.46 21.01 13.39
CA ASP A 629 33.96 22.10 12.55
C ASP A 629 35.48 21.96 12.33
N SER A 630 35.93 22.24 11.10
CA SER A 630 37.34 22.23 10.70
C SER A 630 38.24 23.17 11.50
N LYS A 631 37.69 24.20 12.16
CA LYS A 631 38.41 25.13 13.03
C LYS A 631 38.78 24.53 14.39
N SER A 632 38.20 23.39 14.74
CA SER A 632 38.49 22.73 16.01
C SER A 632 39.96 22.32 16.05
N SER A 633 40.64 22.68 17.13
CA SER A 633 42.02 22.25 17.38
C SER A 633 42.12 20.73 17.51
N PRO A 634 43.28 20.11 17.22
CA PRO A 634 43.49 18.69 17.47
C PRO A 634 43.14 18.25 18.90
N GLU A 635 43.42 19.11 19.88
CA GLU A 635 43.07 18.90 21.29
C GLU A 635 41.56 18.86 21.51
N GLU A 636 40.81 19.81 20.94
CA GLU A 636 39.34 19.84 21.01
C GLU A 636 38.74 18.62 20.32
N ILE A 637 39.23 18.24 19.14
CA ILE A 637 38.78 17.04 18.42
C ILE A 637 38.97 15.79 19.29
N CYS A 638 40.17 15.61 19.86
CA CYS A 638 40.45 14.50 20.76
C CYS A 638 39.50 14.50 21.96
N GLN A 639 39.26 15.66 22.57
CA GLN A 639 38.40 15.76 23.75
C GLN A 639 36.92 15.48 23.42
N ILE A 640 36.44 15.91 22.27
CA ILE A 640 35.10 15.61 21.77
C ILE A 640 34.93 14.11 21.57
N ILE A 641 35.86 13.46 20.87
CA ILE A 641 35.81 12.01 20.60
C ILE A 641 35.98 11.21 21.90
N GLU A 642 36.84 11.65 22.81
CA GLU A 642 37.01 11.03 24.13
C GLU A 642 35.74 11.11 24.96
N ASN A 643 35.06 12.25 24.96
CA ASN A 643 33.79 12.42 25.67
C ASN A 643 32.71 11.52 25.07
N ASP A 644 32.63 11.46 23.73
CA ASP A 644 31.69 10.57 23.06
C ASP A 644 31.99 9.11 23.40
N PHE A 645 33.26 8.70 23.33
CA PHE A 645 33.68 7.35 23.70
C PHE A 645 33.41 7.03 25.18
N LYS A 646 33.72 7.92 26.12
CA LYS A 646 33.44 7.72 27.55
C LYS A 646 31.94 7.65 27.83
N GLN A 647 31.14 8.48 27.16
CA GLN A 647 29.69 8.43 27.26
C GLN A 647 29.16 7.09 26.75
N ILE A 648 29.81 6.52 25.74
CA ILE A 648 29.51 5.19 25.21
C ILE A 648 29.93 4.07 26.20
N SER A 649 31.17 4.10 26.72
CA SER A 649 31.76 3.03 27.56
C SER A 649 31.21 2.99 28.99
N SER A 650 30.89 4.14 29.59
CA SER A 650 30.44 4.21 31.00
C SER A 650 29.10 3.52 31.25
N VAL A 651 28.32 3.26 30.21
CA VAL A 651 27.03 2.56 30.32
C VAL A 651 27.22 1.03 30.28
N GLU A 652 28.31 0.50 29.73
CA GLU A 652 28.61 -0.96 29.74
C GLU A 652 28.94 -1.47 31.13
N GLN A 653 29.67 -0.70 31.94
CA GLN A 653 30.07 -1.12 33.29
C GLN A 653 28.87 -1.21 34.26
N ASN A 654 27.81 -0.44 34.04
CA ASN A 654 26.60 -0.46 34.88
C ASN A 654 25.61 -1.60 34.57
N GLU A 655 25.72 -2.26 33.41
CA GLU A 655 24.87 -3.41 33.05
C GLU A 655 25.50 -4.74 33.46
N ASN A 656 26.82 -4.85 33.42
CA ASN A 656 27.51 -6.04 33.94
C ASN A 656 27.40 -6.15 35.47
N SER A 657 27.21 -5.04 36.19
CA SER A 657 26.91 -5.05 37.63
C SER A 657 25.43 -5.36 37.96
N LYS A 658 24.52 -5.33 36.98
CA LYS A 658 23.09 -5.69 37.17
C LYS A 658 22.74 -7.10 36.71
N LYS A 659 23.57 -7.73 35.89
CA LYS A 659 23.37 -9.11 35.42
C LYS A 659 23.84 -10.21 36.39
N SER A 660 24.39 -9.86 37.55
CA SER A 660 24.79 -10.84 38.59
C SER A 660 23.71 -11.10 39.66
N GLY A 661 22.47 -10.63 39.47
CA GLY A 661 21.45 -10.61 40.52
C GLY A 661 20.20 -11.47 40.32
N GLU A 662 19.81 -11.84 39.10
CA GLU A 662 18.52 -12.52 38.87
C GLU A 662 18.62 -13.56 37.73
N GLU A 663 19.23 -14.71 38.02
CA GLU A 663 18.90 -15.95 37.31
C GLU A 663 17.58 -16.50 37.87
N ILE A 664 16.47 -16.07 37.27
CA ILE A 664 15.20 -16.79 37.42
C ILE A 664 15.29 -17.99 36.49
N THR A 665 15.43 -19.17 37.09
CA THR A 665 15.32 -20.48 36.46
C THR A 665 13.90 -20.69 35.90
N GLU A 666 13.65 -20.25 34.66
CA GLU A 666 12.63 -20.88 33.81
C GLU A 666 13.31 -21.95 32.97
N GLY A 667 13.33 -23.16 33.52
CA GLY A 667 13.66 -24.37 32.77
C GLY A 667 12.59 -24.65 31.70
N LYS A 668 12.67 -23.96 30.56
CA LYS A 668 12.12 -24.49 29.32
C LYS A 668 13.16 -25.47 28.78
N THR A 669 12.95 -26.75 29.07
CA THR A 669 13.58 -27.83 28.32
C THR A 669 13.16 -27.63 26.85
N GLU A 670 13.98 -26.94 26.06
CA GLU A 670 13.93 -27.08 24.60
C GLU A 670 14.17 -28.55 24.32
N LYS A 671 13.07 -29.32 24.21
CA LYS A 671 13.14 -30.63 23.60
C LYS A 671 13.69 -30.38 22.21
N LEU A 672 14.96 -30.77 21.99
CA LEU A 672 15.58 -30.87 20.69
C LEU A 672 14.59 -31.62 19.78
N LEU A 673 13.87 -30.86 18.95
CA LEU A 673 12.95 -31.45 17.98
C LEU A 673 13.81 -32.19 16.96
N ASN A 674 13.47 -33.44 16.70
CA ASN A 674 14.15 -34.23 15.69
C ASN A 674 14.04 -33.52 14.33
N LYS A 675 15.11 -33.60 13.54
CA LYS A 675 15.12 -33.04 12.19
C LYS A 675 14.27 -33.93 11.27
N VAL A 676 13.30 -33.34 10.60
CA VAL A 676 12.38 -34.06 9.69
C VAL A 676 12.76 -33.78 8.24
N ASN A 677 13.00 -34.82 7.46
CA ASN A 677 13.21 -34.76 6.02
C ASN A 677 11.84 -34.78 5.31
N LEU A 678 11.41 -33.63 4.80
CA LEU A 678 10.10 -33.45 4.18
C LEU A 678 10.24 -33.30 2.66
N MET A 679 9.66 -34.25 1.91
CA MET A 679 9.52 -34.14 0.46
C MET A 679 8.13 -33.63 0.11
N VAL A 680 8.04 -32.47 -0.53
CA VAL A 680 6.78 -31.92 -1.04
C VAL A 680 6.63 -32.29 -2.52
N ILE A 681 5.55 -32.98 -2.88
CA ILE A 681 5.23 -33.39 -4.25
C ILE A 681 4.19 -32.44 -4.86
N MET A 682 4.57 -31.77 -5.96
CA MET A 682 3.75 -30.79 -6.68
C MET A 682 3.41 -31.28 -8.10
N PRO A 683 2.15 -31.70 -8.37
CA PRO A 683 1.76 -32.14 -9.69
C PRO A 683 1.60 -30.95 -10.67
N ILE A 684 2.28 -31.04 -11.81
CA ILE A 684 2.11 -30.15 -12.97
C ILE A 684 1.32 -30.93 -14.03
N ALA A 685 0.00 -30.88 -13.92
CA ALA A 685 -0.91 -31.64 -14.76
C ALA A 685 -2.26 -30.92 -14.94
N PRO A 686 -2.96 -31.09 -16.08
CA PRO A 686 -4.29 -30.51 -16.30
C PRO A 686 -5.37 -31.24 -15.47
N PRO A 687 -6.61 -30.70 -15.40
CA PRO A 687 -7.75 -31.41 -14.81
C PRO A 687 -7.97 -32.75 -15.52
N GLY A 688 -8.46 -33.77 -14.82
CA GLY A 688 -8.68 -35.10 -15.41
C GLY A 688 -7.41 -35.92 -15.71
N SER A 689 -6.20 -35.39 -15.46
CA SER A 689 -4.93 -36.09 -15.71
C SER A 689 -4.71 -37.38 -14.91
N GLY A 690 -5.46 -37.59 -13.81
CA GLY A 690 -5.29 -38.74 -12.92
C GLY A 690 -4.35 -38.48 -11.73
N LYS A 691 -3.98 -37.22 -11.47
CA LYS A 691 -3.14 -36.81 -10.32
C LYS A 691 -3.61 -37.38 -8.97
N THR A 692 -4.92 -37.30 -8.69
CA THR A 692 -5.51 -37.78 -7.43
C THR A 692 -5.47 -39.31 -7.34
N PHE A 693 -5.64 -40.02 -8.45
CA PHE A 693 -5.46 -41.47 -8.49
C PHE A 693 -4.01 -41.85 -8.18
N PHE A 694 -3.05 -41.13 -8.76
CA PHE A 694 -1.63 -41.34 -8.49
C PHE A 694 -1.26 -40.98 -7.04
N CYS A 695 -1.86 -39.94 -6.44
CA CYS A 695 -1.73 -39.64 -5.01
C CYS A 695 -2.15 -40.83 -4.14
N LYS A 696 -3.28 -41.48 -4.46
CA LYS A 696 -3.74 -42.68 -3.73
C LYS A 696 -2.74 -43.83 -3.85
N LEU A 697 -2.17 -44.06 -5.04
CA LEU A 697 -1.13 -45.07 -5.24
C LEU A 697 0.16 -44.74 -4.47
N LEU A 698 0.58 -43.47 -4.43
CA LEU A 698 1.73 -43.04 -3.64
C LEU A 698 1.49 -43.27 -2.15
N LYS A 699 0.31 -42.89 -1.64
CA LYS A 699 -0.07 -43.13 -0.24
C LYS A 699 0.02 -44.61 0.11
N GLN A 700 -0.63 -45.46 -0.68
CA GLN A 700 -0.59 -46.92 -0.49
C GLN A 700 0.86 -47.44 -0.53
N THR A 701 1.65 -47.00 -1.49
CA THR A 701 3.06 -47.40 -1.63
C THR A 701 3.89 -47.00 -0.40
N VAL A 702 3.72 -45.79 0.12
CA VAL A 702 4.43 -45.32 1.32
C VAL A 702 4.01 -46.13 2.54
N GLU A 703 2.71 -46.33 2.74
CA GLU A 703 2.17 -47.10 3.87
C GLU A 703 2.61 -48.57 3.84
N GLU A 704 2.70 -49.20 2.66
CA GLU A 704 3.08 -50.61 2.51
C GLU A 704 4.61 -50.85 2.54
N GLN A 705 5.39 -49.98 1.90
CA GLN A 705 6.82 -50.24 1.63
C GLN A 705 7.78 -49.39 2.47
N TYR A 706 7.29 -48.30 3.08
CA TYR A 706 8.12 -47.32 3.81
C TYR A 706 7.48 -46.94 5.15
N PRO A 707 7.35 -47.88 6.11
CA PRO A 707 6.65 -47.64 7.37
C PRO A 707 7.30 -46.56 8.25
N ASP A 708 8.59 -46.24 8.02
CA ASP A 708 9.35 -45.15 8.65
C ASP A 708 9.04 -43.76 8.06
N CYS A 709 8.24 -43.69 6.99
CA CYS A 709 7.81 -42.45 6.35
C CYS A 709 6.34 -42.15 6.66
N SER A 710 6.01 -40.89 6.89
CA SER A 710 4.63 -40.42 6.99
C SER A 710 4.14 -39.85 5.66
N PHE A 711 2.88 -40.07 5.30
CA PHE A 711 2.28 -39.51 4.09
C PHE A 711 1.14 -38.56 4.43
N PHE A 712 1.24 -37.35 3.89
CA PHE A 712 0.24 -36.30 4.01
C PHE A 712 -0.24 -35.89 2.64
N SER A 713 -1.49 -35.46 2.55
CA SER A 713 -2.05 -34.87 1.35
C SER A 713 -3.00 -33.74 1.68
N ILE A 714 -3.03 -32.72 0.82
CA ILE A 714 -3.99 -31.63 0.88
C ILE A 714 -4.65 -31.48 -0.48
N SER A 715 -5.98 -31.51 -0.54
CA SER A 715 -6.74 -31.35 -1.79
C SER A 715 -7.36 -29.96 -1.88
N SER A 716 -7.07 -29.24 -2.96
CA SER A 716 -7.72 -27.95 -3.22
C SER A 716 -9.22 -28.11 -3.48
N ASP A 717 -9.62 -29.24 -4.08
CA ASP A 717 -11.02 -29.52 -4.42
C ASP A 717 -11.85 -29.81 -3.16
N GLU A 718 -11.31 -30.57 -2.20
CA GLU A 718 -11.98 -30.84 -0.92
C GLU A 718 -12.17 -29.57 -0.08
N ILE A 719 -11.13 -28.74 0.02
CA ILE A 719 -11.21 -27.45 0.73
C ILE A 719 -12.24 -26.54 0.08
N ARG A 720 -12.27 -26.51 -1.25
CA ARG A 720 -13.20 -25.70 -2.03
C ARG A 720 -14.64 -26.17 -1.82
N LEU A 721 -14.90 -27.47 -1.88
CA LEU A 721 -16.22 -28.03 -1.61
C LEU A 721 -16.72 -27.68 -0.21
N GLY A 722 -15.88 -27.83 0.82
CA GLY A 722 -16.25 -27.49 2.20
C GLY A 722 -16.63 -26.00 2.36
N LEU A 723 -15.96 -25.11 1.64
CA LEU A 723 -16.31 -23.68 1.62
C LEU A 723 -17.62 -23.42 0.86
N MET A 724 -17.87 -24.12 -0.24
CA MET A 724 -19.13 -24.01 -1.00
C MET A 724 -20.32 -24.48 -0.15
N GLU A 725 -20.17 -25.59 0.58
CA GLU A 725 -21.18 -26.07 1.53
C GLU A 725 -21.41 -25.10 2.68
N GLN A 726 -20.33 -24.54 3.25
CA GLN A 726 -20.43 -23.52 4.30
C GLN A 726 -21.17 -22.28 3.79
N TYR A 727 -20.81 -21.80 2.59
CA TYR A 727 -21.44 -20.64 1.96
C TYR A 727 -22.94 -20.88 1.73
N LYS A 728 -23.29 -22.05 1.18
CA LYS A 728 -24.68 -22.50 0.99
C LYS A 728 -25.46 -22.54 2.31
N LYS A 729 -24.87 -23.04 3.40
CA LYS A 729 -25.50 -23.07 4.73
C LYS A 729 -25.72 -21.66 5.30
N THR A 730 -24.80 -20.73 5.09
CA THR A 730 -24.91 -19.36 5.62
C THR A 730 -25.89 -18.47 4.86
N ARG A 731 -26.32 -18.86 3.65
CA ARG A 731 -27.22 -18.08 2.79
C ARG A 731 -28.40 -18.93 2.29
N SER A 732 -29.10 -19.58 3.22
CA SER A 732 -30.16 -20.57 2.93
C SER A 732 -31.37 -20.03 2.16
N GLU A 733 -31.52 -18.71 2.00
CA GLU A 733 -32.69 -18.09 1.37
C GLU A 733 -32.62 -18.05 -0.17
N ARG A 734 -31.45 -18.27 -0.77
CA ARG A 734 -31.27 -18.23 -2.24
C ARG A 734 -30.67 -19.55 -2.73
N GLU A 735 -31.28 -20.13 -3.77
CA GLU A 735 -30.67 -21.24 -4.50
C GLU A 735 -29.51 -20.70 -5.35
N TYR A 736 -28.31 -21.21 -5.07
CA TYR A 736 -27.12 -20.91 -5.86
C TYR A 736 -26.78 -22.11 -6.74
N THR A 737 -26.41 -21.85 -7.99
CA THR A 737 -25.80 -22.89 -8.84
C THR A 737 -24.41 -23.24 -8.30
N VAL A 738 -23.90 -24.42 -8.68
CA VAL A 738 -22.55 -24.87 -8.29
C VAL A 738 -21.49 -23.85 -8.73
N ASP A 739 -21.67 -23.25 -9.92
CA ASP A 739 -20.76 -22.26 -10.47
C ASP A 739 -20.76 -20.95 -9.69
N GLN A 740 -21.96 -20.49 -9.28
CA GLN A 740 -22.07 -19.31 -8.43
C GLN A 740 -21.40 -19.54 -7.08
N LEU A 741 -21.57 -20.73 -6.48
CA LEU A 741 -20.88 -21.11 -5.25
C LEU A 741 -19.37 -21.21 -5.45
N PHE A 742 -18.93 -21.74 -6.60
CA PHE A 742 -17.53 -21.83 -6.95
C PHE A 742 -16.94 -20.42 -7.05
N GLU A 743 -17.46 -19.54 -7.88
CA GLU A 743 -16.95 -18.17 -8.03
C GLU A 743 -16.98 -17.39 -6.71
N ALA A 744 -18.09 -17.44 -5.96
CA ALA A 744 -18.24 -16.74 -4.69
C ALA A 744 -17.19 -17.18 -3.63
N THR A 745 -16.69 -18.40 -3.71
CA THR A 745 -15.68 -18.92 -2.76
C THR A 745 -14.24 -18.78 -3.25
N ALA A 746 -13.98 -18.30 -4.50
CA ALA A 746 -12.66 -18.20 -5.17
C ALA A 746 -11.54 -17.76 -4.24
N LYS A 747 -11.66 -16.54 -3.72
CA LYS A 747 -10.67 -15.90 -2.85
C LYS A 747 -10.50 -16.63 -1.51
N GLN A 748 -11.60 -17.11 -0.92
CA GLN A 748 -11.57 -17.79 0.38
C GLN A 748 -10.86 -19.14 0.30
N ALA A 749 -11.03 -19.91 -0.78
CA ALA A 749 -10.38 -21.20 -0.93
C ALA A 749 -8.87 -21.09 -1.05
N LYS A 750 -8.37 -20.07 -1.76
CA LYS A 750 -6.93 -19.82 -1.83
C LYS A 750 -6.34 -19.56 -0.44
N VAL A 751 -6.96 -18.67 0.33
CA VAL A 751 -6.52 -18.34 1.70
C VAL A 751 -6.61 -19.56 2.62
N LYS A 752 -7.73 -20.30 2.56
CA LYS A 752 -7.92 -21.50 3.38
C LYS A 752 -6.94 -22.61 3.02
N TYR A 753 -6.64 -22.81 1.75
CA TYR A 753 -5.66 -23.78 1.28
C TYR A 753 -4.27 -23.53 1.88
N PHE A 754 -3.77 -22.31 1.79
CA PHE A 754 -2.49 -21.97 2.39
C PHE A 754 -2.50 -22.03 3.92
N SER A 755 -3.61 -21.67 4.56
CA SER A 755 -3.77 -21.86 6.01
C SER A 755 -3.64 -23.34 6.41
N VAL A 756 -4.37 -24.24 5.73
CA VAL A 756 -4.32 -25.68 6.01
C VAL A 756 -2.93 -26.24 5.70
N LEU A 757 -2.27 -25.76 4.64
CA LEU A 757 -0.90 -26.14 4.31
C LEU A 757 0.08 -25.74 5.43
N LYS A 758 -0.06 -24.54 6.02
CA LYS A 758 0.74 -24.11 7.17
C LYS A 758 0.55 -25.05 8.36
N ASP A 759 -0.70 -25.35 8.69
CA ASP A 759 -1.03 -26.23 9.83
C ASP A 759 -0.45 -27.63 9.61
N LEU A 760 -0.48 -28.14 8.37
CA LEU A 760 0.17 -29.41 8.02
C LEU A 760 1.69 -29.36 8.20
N LEU A 761 2.37 -28.28 7.81
CA LEU A 761 3.82 -28.15 8.03
C LEU A 761 4.17 -28.15 9.52
N VAL A 762 3.34 -27.51 10.37
CA VAL A 762 3.50 -27.55 11.82
C VAL A 762 3.29 -28.98 12.34
N ASN A 763 2.24 -29.67 11.89
CA ASN A 763 1.98 -31.05 12.30
C ASN A 763 3.13 -31.98 11.91
N ILE A 764 3.62 -31.88 10.67
CA ILE A 764 4.78 -32.63 10.18
C ILE A 764 6.02 -32.39 11.06
N SER A 765 6.28 -31.14 11.45
CA SER A 765 7.43 -30.81 12.30
C SER A 765 7.38 -31.43 13.69
N SER A 766 6.17 -31.78 14.16
CA SER A 766 5.90 -32.33 15.49
C SER A 766 5.83 -33.85 15.51
N GLU A 767 5.83 -34.50 14.34
CA GLU A 767 5.79 -35.95 14.26
C GLU A 767 7.08 -36.62 14.72
N SER A 768 6.96 -37.85 15.20
CA SER A 768 8.10 -38.64 15.67
C SER A 768 8.94 -39.24 14.55
N LYS A 769 8.43 -39.29 13.30
CA LYS A 769 9.14 -39.91 12.17
C LYS A 769 10.11 -38.92 11.52
N GLU A 770 11.29 -39.40 11.13
CA GLU A 770 12.33 -38.58 10.49
C GLU A 770 12.05 -38.26 9.03
N LYS A 771 11.10 -38.94 8.38
CA LYS A 771 10.78 -38.78 6.95
C LYS A 771 9.29 -38.55 6.74
N ALA A 772 8.96 -37.58 5.90
CA ALA A 772 7.60 -37.28 5.52
C ALA A 772 7.50 -36.96 4.03
N ILE A 773 6.38 -37.34 3.41
CA ILE A 773 5.98 -36.92 2.07
C ILE A 773 4.68 -36.14 2.19
N LEU A 774 4.65 -34.94 1.62
CA LEU A 774 3.46 -34.09 1.52
C LEU A 774 3.06 -33.92 0.06
N TYR A 775 1.93 -34.47 -0.33
CA TYR A 775 1.37 -34.34 -1.66
C TYR A 775 0.40 -33.17 -1.74
N LEU A 776 0.68 -32.20 -2.62
CA LEU A 776 -0.21 -31.07 -2.88
C LEU A 776 -1.18 -31.44 -4.01
N ASP A 777 -2.36 -32.00 -3.69
CA ASP A 777 -3.39 -32.35 -4.69
C ASP A 777 -4.14 -31.10 -5.17
N ARG A 778 -3.38 -30.26 -5.87
CA ARG A 778 -3.78 -29.01 -6.51
C ARG A 778 -3.03 -28.92 -7.83
N MET A 779 -3.63 -28.27 -8.82
CA MET A 779 -2.90 -27.96 -10.04
C MET A 779 -1.86 -26.86 -9.84
N HIS A 780 -0.64 -27.11 -10.29
CA HIS A 780 0.45 -26.13 -10.26
C HIS A 780 0.89 -25.74 -11.68
N PRO A 781 0.07 -24.96 -12.42
CA PRO A 781 0.54 -24.38 -13.67
C PRO A 781 1.74 -23.45 -13.39
N PRO A 782 2.60 -23.19 -14.40
CA PRO A 782 3.88 -22.50 -14.19
C PRO A 782 3.77 -21.18 -13.43
N GLN A 783 2.68 -20.43 -13.64
CA GLN A 783 2.44 -19.11 -13.05
C GLN A 783 2.18 -19.17 -11.53
N ILE A 784 1.85 -20.34 -10.97
CA ILE A 784 1.50 -20.53 -9.54
C ILE A 784 2.67 -21.13 -8.75
N LEU A 785 3.71 -21.62 -9.43
CA LEU A 785 4.85 -22.30 -8.79
C LEU A 785 5.59 -21.39 -7.81
N GLU A 786 5.93 -20.17 -8.22
CA GLU A 786 6.71 -19.23 -7.40
C GLU A 786 5.99 -18.82 -6.11
N GLU A 787 4.68 -18.60 -6.17
CA GLU A 787 3.84 -18.35 -4.99
C GLU A 787 3.90 -19.54 -4.02
N THR A 788 3.81 -20.77 -4.54
CA THR A 788 3.81 -21.97 -3.71
C THR A 788 5.19 -22.21 -3.08
N PHE A 789 6.28 -21.98 -3.82
CA PHE A 789 7.64 -22.10 -3.30
C PHE A 789 7.94 -21.10 -2.18
N SER A 790 7.57 -19.83 -2.39
CA SER A 790 7.76 -18.77 -1.41
C SER A 790 7.03 -19.11 -0.11
N PHE A 791 5.77 -19.56 -0.24
CA PHE A 791 4.97 -19.98 0.91
C PHE A 791 5.61 -21.14 1.70
N LEU A 792 6.04 -22.20 1.01
CA LEU A 792 6.66 -23.36 1.65
C LEU A 792 7.95 -22.97 2.37
N LYS A 793 8.78 -22.12 1.76
CA LYS A 793 10.04 -21.65 2.36
C LYS A 793 9.82 -20.79 3.60
N GLU A 794 8.88 -19.86 3.53
CA GLU A 794 8.57 -18.92 4.63
C GLU A 794 7.92 -19.61 5.84
N ASN A 795 7.17 -20.70 5.61
CA ASN A 795 6.43 -21.39 6.68
C ASN A 795 7.06 -22.73 7.09
N SER A 796 8.17 -23.14 6.45
CA SER A 796 8.94 -24.31 6.90
C SER A 796 9.67 -23.99 8.19
N LEU A 797 9.48 -24.82 9.21
CA LEU A 797 10.17 -24.69 10.49
C LEU A 797 11.65 -25.09 10.36
N SER A 798 12.49 -24.56 11.25
CA SER A 798 13.96 -24.76 11.20
C SER A 798 14.40 -26.21 11.35
N ASN A 799 13.56 -27.08 11.95
CA ASN A 799 13.81 -28.51 12.07
C ASN A 799 13.39 -29.30 10.82
N ILE A 800 12.81 -28.68 9.79
CA ILE A 800 12.43 -29.34 8.54
C ILE A 800 13.54 -29.15 7.50
N ASN A 801 14.09 -30.26 7.01
CA ASN A 801 14.88 -30.31 5.78
C ASN A 801 13.92 -30.48 4.60
N LEU A 802 13.57 -29.35 3.98
CA LEU A 802 12.59 -29.30 2.90
C LEU A 802 13.23 -29.62 1.54
N LYS A 803 12.63 -30.56 0.81
CA LYS A 803 12.89 -30.85 -0.60
C LYS A 803 11.59 -30.80 -1.40
N ILE A 804 11.68 -30.37 -2.66
CA ILE A 804 10.51 -30.24 -3.54
C ILE A 804 10.70 -31.11 -4.78
N SER A 805 9.76 -32.03 -4.99
CA SER A 805 9.62 -32.76 -6.23
C SER A 805 8.39 -32.31 -6.99
N THR A 806 8.50 -32.27 -8.31
CA THR A 806 7.37 -32.12 -9.21
C THR A 806 7.29 -33.31 -10.16
N PHE A 807 6.08 -33.64 -10.60
CA PHE A 807 5.90 -34.54 -11.71
C PHE A 807 4.99 -33.97 -12.79
N LEU A 808 5.26 -34.40 -14.02
CA LEU A 808 4.48 -34.08 -15.22
C LEU A 808 3.90 -35.34 -15.82
N VAL A 809 2.79 -35.22 -16.53
CA VAL A 809 2.31 -36.32 -17.38
C VAL A 809 3.32 -36.52 -18.52
N THR A 810 3.77 -37.76 -18.72
CA THR A 810 4.65 -38.11 -19.85
C THR A 810 3.91 -37.83 -21.16
N ARG A 811 4.64 -37.29 -22.14
CA ARG A 811 4.14 -37.04 -23.50
C ARG A 811 5.05 -37.67 -24.54
N GLN A 812 4.50 -38.14 -25.66
CA GLN A 812 5.27 -38.50 -26.86
C GLN A 812 5.71 -37.24 -27.61
N GLN A 813 4.78 -36.32 -27.85
CA GLN A 813 5.02 -35.06 -28.55
C GLN A 813 4.17 -33.94 -27.94
N GLY A 814 4.68 -32.70 -27.96
CA GLY A 814 3.87 -31.53 -27.60
C GLY A 814 2.91 -31.13 -28.71
N PHE A 815 1.83 -30.44 -28.36
CA PHE A 815 0.91 -29.89 -29.35
C PHE A 815 1.40 -28.52 -29.84
N ASN A 816 1.74 -28.43 -31.13
CA ASN A 816 2.13 -27.17 -31.76
C ASN A 816 0.91 -26.58 -32.49
N TYR A 817 0.50 -25.37 -32.07
CA TYR A 817 -0.64 -24.69 -32.67
C TYR A 817 -0.29 -23.24 -33.00
N LYS A 818 -0.36 -22.89 -34.29
CA LYS A 818 0.12 -21.59 -34.80
C LYS A 818 1.55 -21.32 -34.33
N LYS A 819 1.76 -20.23 -33.58
CA LYS A 819 3.07 -19.85 -33.01
C LYS A 819 3.28 -20.36 -31.58
N TYR A 820 2.33 -21.12 -31.03
CA TYR A 820 2.33 -21.55 -29.65
C TYR A 820 2.70 -23.02 -29.53
N ASN A 821 3.49 -23.34 -28.50
CA ASN A 821 3.87 -24.71 -28.18
C ASN A 821 3.28 -25.11 -26.83
N TYR A 822 2.36 -26.06 -26.84
CA TYR A 822 1.75 -26.57 -25.62
C TYR A 822 2.57 -27.74 -25.08
N TYR A 823 2.73 -27.77 -23.76
CA TYR A 823 3.41 -28.90 -23.15
C TYR A 823 2.61 -30.20 -23.34
N PHE A 824 1.31 -30.21 -23.15
CA PHE A 824 0.54 -31.44 -23.33
C PHE A 824 0.16 -31.65 -24.81
N SER A 825 0.10 -32.91 -25.26
CA SER A 825 -0.44 -33.25 -26.58
C SER A 825 -1.95 -33.05 -26.63
N GLU A 826 -2.50 -33.00 -27.84
CA GLU A 826 -3.94 -33.06 -28.09
C GLU A 826 -4.55 -34.33 -27.49
N GLN A 827 -3.81 -35.44 -27.48
CA GLN A 827 -4.30 -36.70 -26.94
C GLN A 827 -4.43 -36.69 -25.42
N ILE A 828 -3.42 -36.14 -24.74
CA ILE A 828 -3.49 -35.93 -23.29
C ILE A 828 -4.67 -35.01 -22.97
N PHE A 829 -4.86 -33.92 -23.73
CA PHE A 829 -5.99 -33.02 -23.52
C PHE A 829 -7.34 -33.74 -23.69
N LEU A 830 -7.53 -34.46 -24.80
CA LEU A 830 -8.80 -35.15 -25.08
C LEU A 830 -9.09 -36.28 -24.07
N ASN A 831 -8.07 -36.99 -23.60
CA ASN A 831 -8.22 -38.00 -22.55
C ASN A 831 -8.61 -37.36 -21.20
N CYS A 832 -7.92 -36.27 -20.84
CA CYS A 832 -8.25 -35.48 -19.65
C CYS A 832 -9.69 -34.93 -19.70
N LEU A 833 -10.11 -34.44 -20.87
CA LEU A 833 -11.47 -33.99 -21.11
C LEU A 833 -12.46 -35.15 -20.99
N HIS A 834 -12.18 -36.30 -21.61
CA HIS A 834 -13.01 -37.50 -21.51
C HIS A 834 -13.28 -37.88 -20.05
N ARG A 835 -12.23 -37.93 -19.24
CA ARG A 835 -12.33 -38.24 -17.81
C ARG A 835 -13.12 -37.19 -17.05
N THR A 836 -13.00 -35.91 -17.43
CA THR A 836 -13.72 -34.83 -16.73
C THR A 836 -15.20 -34.82 -17.10
N LEU A 837 -15.54 -35.05 -18.37
CA LEU A 837 -16.93 -35.11 -18.85
C LEU A 837 -17.71 -36.34 -18.33
N ASN A 838 -17.03 -37.46 -18.11
CA ASN A 838 -17.65 -38.72 -17.64
C ASN A 838 -17.54 -38.93 -16.13
N ARG A 839 -17.11 -37.92 -15.36
CA ARG A 839 -17.05 -38.00 -13.90
C ARG A 839 -18.37 -37.57 -13.30
N ASP A 840 -19.15 -38.53 -12.84
CA ASP A 840 -20.32 -38.25 -12.03
C ASP A 840 -19.87 -37.65 -10.68
N ASN A 841 -20.52 -36.56 -10.27
CA ASN A 841 -20.37 -35.95 -8.94
C ASN A 841 -18.94 -35.48 -8.58
N HIS A 842 -18.18 -34.90 -9.50
CA HIS A 842 -16.92 -34.23 -9.13
C HIS A 842 -17.17 -33.14 -8.08
N GLU A 843 -16.27 -32.95 -7.12
CA GLU A 843 -16.48 -32.04 -5.98
C GLU A 843 -16.68 -30.59 -6.43
N THR A 844 -15.94 -30.17 -7.47
CA THR A 844 -15.83 -28.76 -7.90
C THR A 844 -16.06 -28.52 -9.39
N LEU A 845 -16.17 -29.57 -10.20
CA LEU A 845 -16.34 -29.50 -11.66
C LEU A 845 -17.66 -30.15 -12.02
N GLN A 846 -18.75 -29.50 -11.62
CA GLN A 846 -20.10 -29.86 -12.02
C GLN A 846 -20.63 -28.78 -12.97
N GLY A 847 -21.59 -29.14 -13.82
CA GLY A 847 -22.16 -28.21 -14.78
C GLY A 847 -22.47 -28.91 -16.09
N ASP A 848 -22.93 -28.14 -17.06
CA ASP A 848 -23.09 -28.68 -18.41
C ASP A 848 -21.72 -28.99 -19.04
N ALA A 849 -21.72 -29.84 -20.07
CA ALA A 849 -20.52 -30.26 -20.76
C ALA A 849 -19.73 -29.07 -21.36
N VAL A 850 -20.41 -28.01 -21.77
CA VAL A 850 -19.80 -26.80 -22.36
C VAL A 850 -18.97 -26.07 -21.31
N LEU A 851 -19.48 -25.92 -20.09
CA LEU A 851 -18.74 -25.32 -19.00
C LEU A 851 -17.51 -26.13 -18.62
N ILE A 852 -17.65 -27.44 -18.47
CA ILE A 852 -16.53 -28.34 -18.18
C ILE A 852 -15.45 -28.22 -19.26
N LEU A 853 -15.85 -28.17 -20.53
CA LEU A 853 -14.96 -27.98 -21.66
C LEU A 853 -14.21 -26.65 -21.58
N LYS A 854 -14.91 -25.55 -21.31
CA LYS A 854 -14.29 -24.22 -21.16
C LYS A 854 -13.23 -24.22 -20.06
N ILE A 855 -13.53 -24.83 -18.90
CA ILE A 855 -12.58 -24.95 -17.79
C ILE A 855 -11.35 -25.77 -18.22
N ALA A 856 -11.56 -26.91 -18.89
CA ALA A 856 -10.47 -27.74 -19.39
C ALA A 856 -9.55 -26.97 -20.35
N PHE A 857 -10.13 -26.21 -21.30
CA PHE A 857 -9.34 -25.39 -22.21
C PHE A 857 -8.61 -24.24 -21.52
N LYS A 858 -9.26 -23.56 -20.55
CA LYS A 858 -8.61 -22.50 -19.76
C LYS A 858 -7.35 -23.03 -19.09
N PHE A 859 -7.43 -24.21 -18.47
CA PHE A 859 -6.27 -24.84 -17.85
C PHE A 859 -5.22 -25.31 -18.85
N PHE A 860 -5.64 -25.85 -20.00
CA PHE A 860 -4.71 -26.21 -21.08
C PHE A 860 -3.94 -24.98 -21.59
N GLN A 861 -4.61 -23.82 -21.67
CA GLN A 861 -4.01 -22.54 -22.05
C GLN A 861 -2.93 -22.07 -21.07
N MET A 862 -3.01 -22.42 -19.78
CA MET A 862 -1.97 -22.07 -18.81
C MET A 862 -0.62 -22.76 -19.07
N PHE A 863 -0.62 -23.84 -19.87
CA PHE A 863 0.57 -24.57 -20.30
C PHE A 863 1.07 -24.18 -21.69
N ARG A 864 0.53 -23.09 -22.24
CA ARG A 864 1.03 -22.48 -23.46
C ARG A 864 2.46 -21.99 -23.27
N ASP A 865 3.31 -22.34 -24.22
CA ASP A 865 4.74 -22.03 -24.29
C ASP A 865 5.55 -22.55 -23.08
N PHE A 866 4.98 -23.45 -22.29
CA PHE A 866 5.65 -24.08 -21.16
C PHE A 866 6.68 -25.11 -21.63
N LYS A 867 7.94 -24.90 -21.21
CA LYS A 867 9.07 -25.79 -21.52
C LYS A 867 9.50 -26.51 -20.25
N ILE A 868 9.67 -27.83 -20.30
CA ILE A 868 10.13 -28.61 -19.13
C ILE A 868 11.50 -28.12 -18.63
N GLN A 869 12.37 -27.65 -19.52
CA GLN A 869 13.66 -27.06 -19.18
C GLN A 869 13.51 -25.82 -18.30
N SER A 870 12.39 -25.09 -18.40
CA SER A 870 12.13 -23.96 -17.50
C SER A 870 11.96 -24.38 -16.05
N LEU A 871 11.60 -25.65 -15.77
CA LEU A 871 11.57 -26.17 -14.39
C LEU A 871 12.97 -26.25 -13.78
N GLN A 872 14.00 -26.49 -14.60
CA GLN A 872 15.39 -26.50 -14.15
C GLN A 872 15.89 -25.10 -13.74
N ASN A 873 15.21 -24.04 -14.21
CA ASN A 873 15.54 -22.67 -13.81
C ASN A 873 15.05 -22.35 -12.39
N TYR A 874 14.10 -23.12 -11.84
CA TYR A 874 13.67 -22.97 -10.46
C TYR A 874 14.65 -23.73 -9.56
N LYS A 875 15.56 -22.99 -8.93
CA LYS A 875 16.54 -23.53 -7.98
C LYS A 875 15.91 -24.27 -6.80
N GLN A 876 14.61 -24.09 -6.59
CA GLN A 876 13.82 -24.69 -5.53
C GLN A 876 13.30 -26.09 -5.86
N ILE A 877 13.30 -26.51 -7.14
CA ILE A 877 12.84 -27.85 -7.53
C ILE A 877 14.04 -28.80 -7.49
N ASP A 878 14.01 -29.77 -6.58
CA ASP A 878 15.07 -30.77 -6.44
C ASP A 878 14.91 -31.94 -7.41
N LEU A 879 13.67 -32.30 -7.76
CA LEU A 879 13.39 -33.49 -8.55
C LEU A 879 12.22 -33.30 -9.52
N VAL A 880 12.46 -33.53 -10.81
CA VAL A 880 11.44 -33.50 -11.88
C VAL A 880 11.25 -34.91 -12.43
N ILE A 881 10.04 -35.47 -12.34
CA ILE A 881 9.71 -36.81 -12.87
C ILE A 881 8.61 -36.74 -13.92
N GLN A 882 8.69 -37.58 -14.95
CA GLN A 882 7.60 -37.77 -15.90
C GLN A 882 6.85 -39.08 -15.62
N ILE A 883 5.53 -39.01 -15.55
CA ILE A 883 4.66 -40.13 -15.16
C ILE A 883 3.64 -40.37 -16.28
N PRO A 884 3.60 -41.57 -16.88
CA PRO A 884 2.66 -41.89 -17.94
C PRO A 884 1.29 -42.17 -17.33
N LEU A 885 0.52 -41.12 -17.02
CA LEU A 885 -0.86 -41.24 -16.50
C LEU A 885 -1.92 -41.40 -17.59
N VAL A 886 -1.51 -41.20 -18.84
CA VAL A 886 -2.32 -41.27 -20.06
C VAL A 886 -1.55 -42.12 -21.07
N ASP A 887 -2.25 -42.99 -21.78
CA ASP A 887 -1.70 -43.69 -22.94
C ASP A 887 -2.01 -42.89 -24.22
N GLU A 888 -0.96 -42.67 -25.03
CA GLU A 888 -1.01 -41.88 -26.27
C GLU A 888 -1.03 -42.77 -27.53
N THR A 889 -1.54 -43.99 -27.41
CA THR A 889 -1.62 -44.97 -28.51
C THR A 889 -2.90 -44.83 -29.34
N SER A 890 -3.97 -44.25 -28.80
CA SER A 890 -5.24 -44.05 -29.54
C SER A 890 -5.08 -43.09 -30.72
N THR A 891 -5.62 -43.44 -31.88
CA THR A 891 -5.64 -42.56 -33.05
C THR A 891 -6.73 -41.49 -32.92
N ILE A 892 -6.37 -40.22 -33.18
CA ILE A 892 -7.31 -39.10 -33.06
C ILE A 892 -7.69 -38.60 -34.45
N ASN A 893 -8.99 -38.37 -34.65
CA ASN A 893 -9.52 -37.80 -35.87
C ASN A 893 -9.03 -36.35 -36.06
N GLN A 894 -8.36 -36.07 -37.18
CA GLN A 894 -7.87 -34.73 -37.53
C GLN A 894 -8.97 -33.66 -37.58
N THR A 895 -10.20 -34.04 -37.88
CA THR A 895 -11.37 -33.15 -37.85
C THR A 895 -11.64 -32.65 -36.42
N LEU A 896 -11.49 -33.51 -35.42
CA LEU A 896 -11.68 -33.14 -34.02
C LEU A 896 -10.57 -32.20 -33.55
N ILE A 897 -9.32 -32.43 -33.97
CA ILE A 897 -8.19 -31.53 -33.68
C ILE A 897 -8.47 -30.13 -34.25
N LYS A 898 -8.91 -30.02 -35.51
CA LYS A 898 -9.28 -28.72 -36.10
C LYS A 898 -10.40 -28.00 -35.33
N LYS A 899 -11.33 -28.73 -34.71
CA LYS A 899 -12.37 -28.13 -33.85
C LYS A 899 -11.81 -27.71 -32.48
N MET A 900 -10.85 -28.46 -31.93
CA MET A 900 -10.10 -28.09 -30.73
C MET A 900 -9.34 -26.77 -30.94
N GLU A 901 -8.66 -26.64 -32.09
CA GLU A 901 -7.95 -25.44 -32.51
C GLU A 901 -8.87 -24.21 -32.57
N LYS A 902 -10.08 -24.36 -33.16
CA LYS A 902 -11.09 -23.30 -33.17
C LYS A 902 -11.53 -22.88 -31.77
N CYS A 903 -11.61 -23.80 -30.83
CA CYS A 903 -11.91 -23.48 -29.43
C CYS A 903 -10.77 -22.69 -28.77
N LEU A 904 -9.51 -23.04 -29.05
CA LEU A 904 -8.33 -22.32 -28.55
C LEU A 904 -8.23 -20.89 -29.09
N ASP A 905 -8.66 -20.67 -30.34
CA ASP A 905 -8.69 -19.34 -30.96
C ASP A 905 -9.63 -18.36 -30.26
N LEU A 906 -10.63 -18.86 -29.56
CA LEU A 906 -11.58 -18.02 -28.81
C LEU A 906 -11.03 -17.59 -27.44
N ILE A 907 -9.95 -18.20 -26.96
CA ILE A 907 -9.48 -18.01 -25.59
C ILE A 907 -8.37 -16.96 -25.58
N PRO A 908 -8.64 -15.74 -25.08
CA PRO A 908 -7.59 -14.74 -24.95
C PRO A 908 -6.49 -15.23 -23.99
N PRO A 909 -5.23 -14.80 -24.18
CA PRO A 909 -4.16 -15.08 -23.22
C PRO A 909 -4.59 -14.69 -21.80
N ASN A 910 -4.61 -15.66 -20.88
CA ASN A 910 -5.01 -15.48 -19.46
C ASN A 910 -6.48 -15.08 -19.20
N GLY A 911 -7.36 -15.03 -20.20
CA GLY A 911 -8.77 -14.65 -19.99
C GLY A 911 -9.73 -15.84 -19.86
N GLN A 912 -11.00 -15.51 -19.64
CA GLN A 912 -12.08 -16.50 -19.57
C GLN A 912 -12.52 -16.90 -21.00
N PRO A 913 -12.79 -18.18 -21.26
CA PRO A 913 -13.41 -18.61 -22.51
C PRO A 913 -14.80 -17.96 -22.71
N PRO A 914 -15.06 -17.27 -23.84
CA PRO A 914 -16.34 -16.61 -24.07
C PRO A 914 -17.50 -17.61 -24.25
N ASP A 915 -18.74 -17.15 -24.21
CA ASP A 915 -19.88 -17.96 -24.68
C ASP A 915 -19.84 -18.07 -26.21
N SER A 916 -19.78 -19.30 -26.72
CA SER A 916 -19.70 -19.54 -28.16
C SER A 916 -20.30 -20.90 -28.53
N PRO A 917 -21.09 -21.00 -29.62
CA PRO A 917 -21.62 -22.26 -30.12
C PRO A 917 -20.53 -23.24 -30.58
N ILE A 918 -19.30 -22.76 -30.82
CA ILE A 918 -18.16 -23.58 -31.23
C ILE A 918 -17.82 -24.64 -30.17
N TYR A 919 -18.01 -24.33 -28.88
CA TYR A 919 -17.79 -25.30 -27.80
C TYR A 919 -18.77 -26.47 -27.85
N MET A 920 -20.04 -26.20 -28.16
CA MET A 920 -21.05 -27.23 -28.30
C MET A 920 -20.81 -28.11 -29.54
N ASP A 921 -20.43 -27.49 -30.66
CA ASP A 921 -20.03 -28.23 -31.88
C ASP A 921 -18.83 -29.15 -31.62
N PHE A 922 -17.86 -28.67 -30.83
CA PHE A 922 -16.72 -29.50 -30.42
C PHE A 922 -17.16 -30.70 -29.56
N ILE A 923 -18.01 -30.50 -28.55
CA ILE A 923 -18.52 -31.59 -27.70
C ILE A 923 -19.28 -32.64 -28.49
N GLN A 924 -20.17 -32.23 -29.39
CA GLN A 924 -20.92 -33.15 -30.23
C GLN A 924 -19.97 -34.00 -31.10
N SER A 925 -18.94 -33.36 -31.64
CA SER A 925 -17.91 -34.04 -32.45
C SER A 925 -17.03 -34.96 -31.61
N PHE A 926 -16.73 -34.57 -30.38
CA PHE A 926 -15.97 -35.35 -29.42
C PHE A 926 -16.70 -36.65 -29.06
N TYR A 927 -17.99 -36.57 -28.73
CA TYR A 927 -18.81 -37.76 -28.46
C TYR A 927 -19.01 -38.62 -29.73
N ALA A 928 -19.26 -37.99 -30.89
CA ALA A 928 -19.42 -38.70 -32.15
C ALA A 928 -18.15 -39.45 -32.59
N ALA A 929 -16.98 -38.98 -32.17
CA ALA A 929 -15.71 -39.66 -32.46
C ALA A 929 -15.54 -40.99 -31.68
N ASN A 930 -16.31 -41.22 -30.62
CA ASN A 930 -16.30 -42.44 -29.79
C ASN A 930 -14.89 -42.97 -29.49
N ILE A 931 -14.01 -42.07 -29.05
CA ILE A 931 -12.58 -42.37 -28.88
C ILE A 931 -12.40 -43.31 -27.68
N GLN A 932 -11.82 -44.48 -27.93
CA GLN A 932 -11.43 -45.40 -26.87
C GLN A 932 -10.06 -45.02 -26.33
N PHE A 933 -10.06 -44.36 -25.17
CA PHE A 933 -8.84 -44.03 -24.46
C PHE A 933 -8.30 -45.24 -23.70
N GLN A 934 -7.04 -45.57 -23.94
CA GLN A 934 -6.32 -46.58 -23.17
C GLN A 934 -5.72 -45.95 -21.91
N TYR A 935 -5.57 -46.76 -20.87
CA TYR A 935 -4.98 -46.36 -19.60
C TYR A 935 -3.83 -47.29 -19.24
N PRO A 936 -2.75 -46.76 -18.65
CA PRO A 936 -1.67 -47.59 -18.16
C PRO A 936 -2.18 -48.63 -17.15
N GLU A 937 -1.66 -49.85 -17.24
CA GLU A 937 -1.97 -50.91 -16.27
C GLU A 937 -1.66 -50.47 -14.83
N ILE A 938 -2.56 -50.79 -13.89
CA ILE A 938 -2.42 -50.36 -12.49
C ILE A 938 -1.13 -50.86 -11.85
N GLU A 939 -0.70 -52.09 -12.17
CA GLU A 939 0.54 -52.68 -11.66
C GLU A 939 1.78 -51.93 -12.18
N ARG A 940 1.74 -51.45 -13.43
CA ARG A 940 2.79 -50.56 -13.96
C ARG A 940 2.84 -49.24 -13.20
N LEU A 941 1.69 -48.64 -12.89
CA LEU A 941 1.63 -47.40 -12.11
C LEU A 941 2.08 -47.59 -10.66
N LYS A 942 1.74 -48.71 -10.01
CA LYS A 942 2.26 -49.07 -8.68
C LYS A 942 3.79 -49.19 -8.68
N LYS A 943 4.37 -49.84 -9.69
CA LYS A 943 5.83 -49.93 -9.85
C LYS A 943 6.47 -48.55 -10.02
N ILE A 944 5.83 -47.67 -10.79
CA ILE A 944 6.29 -46.27 -10.97
C ILE A 944 6.18 -45.49 -9.65
N ALA A 945 5.08 -45.64 -8.91
CA ALA A 945 4.91 -45.03 -7.58
C ALA A 945 5.98 -45.49 -6.60
N SER A 946 6.25 -46.81 -6.51
CA SER A 946 7.32 -47.40 -5.70
C SER A 946 8.69 -46.82 -6.04
N ASN A 947 9.04 -46.78 -7.33
CA ASN A 947 10.29 -46.16 -7.77
C ASN A 947 10.32 -44.66 -7.46
N TYR A 948 9.21 -43.94 -7.61
CA TYR A 948 9.17 -42.50 -7.35
C TYR A 948 9.38 -42.18 -5.88
N VAL A 949 8.70 -42.91 -4.97
CA VAL A 949 8.93 -42.79 -3.53
C VAL A 949 10.39 -43.07 -3.18
N LYS A 950 10.97 -44.14 -3.75
CA LYS A 950 12.38 -44.47 -3.55
C LYS A 950 13.31 -43.32 -3.96
N VAL A 951 13.09 -42.74 -5.14
CA VAL A 951 13.89 -41.60 -5.64
C VAL A 951 13.71 -40.36 -4.74
N CYS A 952 12.48 -40.09 -4.29
CA CYS A 952 12.19 -38.99 -3.37
C CYS A 952 12.95 -39.13 -2.05
N LEU A 953 12.92 -40.33 -1.44
CA LEU A 953 13.59 -40.57 -0.17
C LEU A 953 15.12 -40.56 -0.30
N ASN A 954 15.65 -41.01 -1.43
CA ASN A 954 17.08 -40.95 -1.71
C ASN A 954 17.59 -39.52 -1.95
N ALA A 955 16.75 -38.56 -2.31
CA ALA A 955 17.16 -37.18 -2.54
C ALA A 955 17.61 -36.43 -1.25
N PHE A 956 17.44 -37.03 -0.08
CA PHE A 956 17.95 -36.54 1.20
C PHE A 956 19.33 -37.09 1.57
N GLN A 957 19.79 -38.14 0.89
CA GLN A 957 21.14 -38.71 1.02
C GLN A 957 22.09 -37.96 0.09
#